data_AF-A0A8H7DF48-F1
#
_entry.id   AF-A0A8H7DF48-F1
#
_cell.length_a   1.000
_cell.length_b   1.000
_cell.length_c   1.000
_cell.angle_alpha   90.00
_cell.angle_beta   90.00
_cell.angle_gamma   90.00
#
_symmetry.space_group_name_H-M   'P 1'
#
loop_
_entity.id
_entity.type
_entity.pdbx_description
1 polymer ?
#
loop_
_entity_poly.entity_id
_entity_poly.type
_entity_poly.pdbx_seq_one_letter_code
_entity_poly.pdbx_strand_id
1 'polypeptide(L)'
;MSSYATEDSFIRTISTVDPTIDGEIVRGMAAQLQTRYSEPQRHYHTLQVEHISYMLKALESSGRADEIIELAIWFHDCVYDPVKGGPWNEKESIRVFEEFCDSTKSQKMADLKEAVSTLIEATVLHRLPEVLPDRLNTSEVAVFLDLDMGILADSSPVYEKYSQQIREEYSHYPAEAYRLGRSKPTSSLELETGRDSHDDVSVFLGYLSRAQKLEDIPAELYDLRQQGSAVLRPSPIRLHWEIIGNTTYYFLSPKALEPGEVTAPVVLRSAAAAIEILRRDWTTIEQVALNLTARGIPFNTFVRGPFPASPPDQEATPPCRGLGIRPKGFQATPSEYVLYESSRNRILRSERGRRALMMGGIIARLAVGVVPPQTVCSGPTKNVFIDGHCVWDGLPTSPAYWDDSFTQEENDTICGLYEVETGLADKLRHDGKQTKHVSWWPTPPVWKACGLQMGYWTPACEDWFQSRLADVRAGNAQLHSQVEWRQMLAPHRGQNNERLAAEFLAENATRISTNAPALRIKDSSPSDRFYFTLRTQQPDSLTSPTTDDTPETLPTHFPRSTTVLKETLKQPEIQQLTRQYWDMRREISSLALRGVAIERRLRGLNVKDPDIYLTSSELSRRLARVQTELAEERNLSRRAEHILEDIRRECKMPTVIPLLLSALIED
;
A
#
# COMPACT_ATOMS: atom_id res chain seq x y z
N MET A 1 -0.03 39.74 -9.92
CA MET A 1 -0.69 39.02 -11.02
C MET A 1 -2.19 39.04 -10.77
N SER A 2 -3.02 39.22 -11.79
CA SER A 2 -4.48 39.13 -11.65
C SER A 2 -4.87 37.69 -11.28
N SER A 3 -5.83 37.51 -10.38
CA SER A 3 -6.41 36.18 -10.09
C SER A 3 -7.13 35.66 -11.33
N TYR A 4 -6.94 34.39 -11.66
CA TYR A 4 -7.70 33.68 -12.70
C TYR A 4 -9.03 33.15 -12.16
N ALA A 5 -9.13 32.95 -10.84
CA ALA A 5 -10.37 32.60 -10.18
C ALA A 5 -11.06 33.89 -9.68
N THR A 6 -12.03 34.36 -10.45
CA THR A 6 -12.87 35.53 -10.21
C THR A 6 -14.34 35.19 -10.43
N GLU A 7 -15.25 36.01 -9.92
CA GLU A 7 -16.68 35.89 -10.23
C GLU A 7 -16.92 35.92 -11.74
N ASP A 8 -16.29 36.86 -12.45
CA ASP A 8 -16.41 36.97 -13.91
C ASP A 8 -15.92 35.73 -14.65
N SER A 9 -14.82 35.10 -14.21
CA SER A 9 -14.36 33.85 -14.83
C SER A 9 -15.32 32.70 -14.61
N PHE A 10 -15.92 32.59 -13.41
CA PHE A 10 -16.92 31.56 -13.15
C PHE A 10 -18.18 31.78 -14.00
N ILE A 11 -18.65 33.04 -14.09
CA ILE A 11 -19.77 33.40 -14.96
C ILE A 11 -19.48 33.05 -16.41
N ARG A 12 -18.24 33.29 -16.89
CA ARG A 12 -17.82 32.88 -18.24
C ARG A 12 -17.88 31.37 -18.42
N THR A 13 -17.32 30.57 -17.50
CA THR A 13 -17.39 29.10 -17.55
C THR A 13 -18.83 28.61 -17.69
N ILE A 14 -19.75 29.12 -16.85
CA ILE A 14 -21.17 28.74 -16.93
C ILE A 14 -21.84 29.21 -18.22
N SER A 15 -21.54 30.43 -18.67
CA SER A 15 -22.10 30.97 -19.92
C SER A 15 -21.64 30.19 -21.16
N THR A 16 -20.44 29.62 -21.13
CA THR A 16 -19.93 28.73 -22.19
C THR A 16 -20.73 27.43 -22.24
N VAL A 17 -21.06 26.84 -21.08
CA VAL A 17 -21.91 25.64 -21.00
C VAL A 17 -23.32 25.96 -21.49
N ASP A 18 -23.97 26.94 -20.86
CA ASP A 18 -25.33 27.33 -21.18
C ASP A 18 -25.59 28.81 -20.85
N PRO A 19 -25.63 29.69 -21.87
CA PRO A 19 -25.87 31.12 -21.67
C PRO A 19 -27.33 31.44 -21.28
N THR A 20 -28.22 30.45 -21.26
CA THR A 20 -29.64 30.64 -20.89
C THR A 20 -29.92 30.49 -19.39
N ILE A 21 -28.92 30.06 -18.61
CA ILE A 21 -29.03 29.93 -17.16
C ILE A 21 -29.25 31.31 -16.53
N ASP A 22 -30.16 31.39 -15.57
CA ASP A 22 -30.46 32.62 -14.83
C ASP A 22 -29.19 33.17 -14.15
N GLY A 23 -28.80 34.39 -14.53
CA GLY A 23 -27.60 35.04 -14.01
C GLY A 23 -27.64 35.29 -12.50
N GLU A 24 -28.81 35.35 -11.86
CA GLU A 24 -28.89 35.42 -10.39
C GLU A 24 -28.44 34.12 -9.73
N ILE A 25 -28.78 32.97 -10.31
CA ILE A 25 -28.34 31.65 -9.82
C ILE A 25 -26.81 31.53 -9.92
N VAL A 26 -26.24 31.95 -11.06
CA VAL A 26 -24.80 31.91 -11.30
C VAL A 26 -24.04 32.81 -10.34
N ARG A 27 -24.48 34.08 -10.17
CA ARG A 27 -23.87 35.02 -9.21
C ARG A 27 -24.01 34.53 -7.77
N GLY A 28 -25.16 33.95 -7.42
CA GLY A 28 -25.39 33.36 -6.11
C GLY A 28 -24.38 32.24 -5.80
N MET A 29 -24.12 31.34 -6.75
CA MET A 29 -23.11 30.30 -6.58
C MET A 29 -21.68 30.87 -6.55
N ALA A 30 -21.36 31.85 -7.40
CA ALA A 30 -20.06 32.51 -7.36
C ALA A 30 -19.74 33.11 -5.98
N ALA A 31 -20.72 33.79 -5.37
CA ALA A 31 -20.60 34.34 -4.02
C ALA A 31 -20.46 33.24 -2.94
N GLN A 32 -21.15 32.11 -3.09
CA GLN A 32 -20.99 30.96 -2.21
C GLN A 32 -19.59 30.36 -2.30
N LEU A 33 -19.07 30.12 -3.51
CA LEU A 33 -17.71 29.63 -3.71
C LEU A 33 -16.70 30.60 -3.10
N GLN A 34 -16.86 31.91 -3.35
CA GLN A 34 -15.99 32.93 -2.75
C GLN A 34 -15.99 32.88 -1.22
N THR A 35 -17.16 32.70 -0.61
CA THR A 35 -17.29 32.58 0.85
C THR A 35 -16.58 31.33 1.36
N ARG A 36 -16.83 30.16 0.75
CA ARG A 36 -16.27 28.87 1.17
C ARG A 36 -14.75 28.82 1.07
N TYR A 37 -14.19 29.33 -0.02
CA TYR A 37 -12.74 29.37 -0.20
C TYR A 37 -12.04 30.49 0.59
N SER A 38 -12.80 31.38 1.23
CA SER A 38 -12.27 32.42 2.14
C SER A 38 -12.41 32.02 3.62
N GLU A 39 -12.81 30.78 3.92
CA GLU A 39 -12.92 30.29 5.28
C GLU A 39 -11.56 30.33 6.01
N PRO A 40 -11.53 30.73 7.30
CA PRO A 40 -10.30 31.11 7.99
C PRO A 40 -9.32 29.96 8.22
N GLN A 41 -9.77 28.70 8.14
CA GLN A 41 -8.90 27.53 8.26
C GLN A 41 -8.13 27.20 6.97
N ARG A 42 -8.43 27.85 5.84
CA ARG A 42 -7.80 27.61 4.55
C ARG A 42 -6.60 28.54 4.38
N HIS A 43 -5.44 27.97 4.07
CA HIS A 43 -4.20 28.72 3.83
C HIS A 43 -3.60 28.39 2.45
N TYR A 44 -3.88 27.20 1.90
CA TYR A 44 -3.50 26.77 0.56
C TYR A 44 -4.74 26.54 -0.32
N HIS A 45 -5.76 25.85 0.20
CA HIS A 45 -6.97 25.49 -0.57
C HIS A 45 -7.92 26.69 -0.72
N THR A 46 -7.48 27.70 -1.48
CA THR A 46 -8.12 29.02 -1.62
C THR A 46 -8.38 29.38 -3.09
N LEU A 47 -9.24 30.39 -3.34
CA LEU A 47 -9.46 30.91 -4.71
C LEU A 47 -8.28 31.75 -5.23
N GLN A 48 -7.45 32.30 -4.34
CA GLN A 48 -6.38 33.21 -4.72
C GLN A 48 -5.26 32.46 -5.48
N VAL A 49 -4.09 33.09 -5.59
CA VAL A 49 -2.98 32.68 -6.46
C VAL A 49 -2.45 31.26 -6.18
N GLU A 50 -2.85 30.63 -5.07
CA GLU A 50 -2.26 29.39 -4.56
C GLU A 50 -2.78 28.12 -5.22
N HIS A 51 -4.10 27.85 -5.19
CA HIS A 51 -4.64 26.56 -5.69
C HIS A 51 -5.56 26.71 -6.90
N ILE A 52 -6.79 27.22 -6.72
CA ILE A 52 -7.79 27.26 -7.81
C ILE A 52 -7.34 28.18 -8.94
N SER A 53 -6.82 29.37 -8.63
CA SER A 53 -6.29 30.26 -9.66
C SER A 53 -5.07 29.67 -10.37
N TYR A 54 -4.27 28.84 -9.70
CA TYR A 54 -3.12 28.16 -10.33
C TYR A 54 -3.61 27.12 -11.34
N MET A 55 -4.56 26.26 -10.94
CA MET A 55 -5.14 25.23 -11.81
C MET A 55 -5.84 25.85 -13.04
N LEU A 56 -6.66 26.89 -12.85
CA LEU A 56 -7.34 27.57 -13.96
C LEU A 56 -6.34 28.23 -14.92
N LYS A 57 -5.30 28.87 -14.40
CA LYS A 57 -4.23 29.45 -15.22
C LYS A 57 -3.48 28.39 -16.02
N ALA A 58 -3.16 27.26 -15.39
CA ALA A 58 -2.46 26.15 -16.03
C ALA A 58 -3.31 25.51 -17.14
N LEU A 59 -4.63 25.36 -16.90
CA LEU A 59 -5.58 24.89 -17.89
C LEU A 59 -5.68 25.87 -19.08
N GLU A 60 -5.85 27.17 -18.84
CA GLU A 60 -5.89 28.17 -19.90
C GLU A 60 -4.59 28.21 -20.71
N SER A 61 -3.43 28.12 -20.03
CA SER A 61 -2.12 28.09 -20.67
C SER A 61 -1.90 26.85 -21.55
N SER A 62 -2.65 25.77 -21.32
CA SER A 62 -2.64 24.58 -22.18
C SER A 62 -3.37 24.78 -23.52
N GLY A 63 -4.06 25.92 -23.69
CA GLY A 63 -4.84 26.24 -24.90
C GLY A 63 -6.14 25.44 -24.99
N ARG A 64 -6.61 24.87 -23.88
CA ARG A 64 -7.84 24.08 -23.78
C ARG A 64 -8.98 24.93 -23.21
N ALA A 65 -10.13 24.90 -23.86
CA ALA A 65 -11.42 25.21 -23.24
C ALA A 65 -12.12 23.86 -23.00
N ASP A 66 -12.30 23.51 -21.73
CA ASP A 66 -12.97 22.27 -21.34
C ASP A 66 -13.81 22.54 -20.10
N GLU A 67 -15.10 22.63 -20.34
CA GLU A 67 -16.07 22.99 -19.32
C GLU A 67 -16.15 21.94 -18.21
N ILE A 68 -15.88 20.66 -18.51
CA ILE A 68 -15.89 19.59 -17.51
C ILE A 68 -14.72 19.77 -16.53
N ILE A 69 -13.51 20.00 -17.05
CA ILE A 69 -12.33 20.21 -16.20
C ILE A 69 -12.44 21.54 -15.45
N GLU A 70 -12.88 22.62 -16.10
CA GLU A 70 -13.08 23.91 -15.43
C GLU A 70 -14.08 23.80 -14.27
N LEU A 71 -15.24 23.16 -14.49
CA LEU A 71 -16.22 22.92 -13.43
C LEU A 71 -15.62 22.06 -12.30
N ALA A 72 -14.90 20.98 -12.63
CA ALA A 72 -14.25 20.16 -11.61
C ALA A 72 -13.25 20.98 -10.77
N ILE A 73 -12.46 21.86 -11.40
CA ILE A 73 -11.53 22.76 -10.71
C ILE A 73 -12.28 23.66 -9.73
N TRP A 74 -13.38 24.31 -10.14
CA TRP A 74 -14.15 25.19 -9.26
C TRP A 74 -14.72 24.47 -8.03
N PHE A 75 -15.15 23.22 -8.19
CA PHE A 75 -15.93 22.53 -7.17
C PHE A 75 -15.15 21.52 -6.31
N HIS A 76 -14.02 20.95 -6.75
CA HIS A 76 -13.41 19.79 -6.06
C HIS A 76 -13.09 20.01 -4.57
N ASP A 77 -12.60 21.21 -4.21
CA ASP A 77 -12.29 21.60 -2.83
C ASP A 77 -13.22 22.69 -2.26
N CYS A 78 -14.40 22.87 -2.86
CA CYS A 78 -15.33 23.91 -2.41
C CYS A 78 -15.86 23.65 -0.99
N VAL A 79 -15.87 22.39 -0.54
CA VAL A 79 -16.04 22.02 0.87
C VAL A 79 -14.71 21.44 1.39
N TYR A 80 -14.18 22.01 2.48
CA TYR A 80 -12.89 21.59 3.03
C TYR A 80 -12.85 21.75 4.55
N ASP A 81 -12.76 20.62 5.24
CA ASP A 81 -12.45 20.54 6.66
C ASP A 81 -11.21 19.64 6.85
N PRO A 82 -10.05 20.19 7.23
CA PRO A 82 -8.82 19.41 7.38
C PRO A 82 -8.86 18.43 8.56
N VAL A 83 -9.87 18.52 9.43
CA VAL A 83 -10.12 17.57 10.53
C VAL A 83 -10.86 16.33 10.04
N LYS A 84 -11.61 16.44 8.93
CA LYS A 84 -12.35 15.33 8.32
C LYS A 84 -11.39 14.55 7.43
N GLY A 85 -11.16 13.28 7.78
CA GLY A 85 -10.39 12.35 6.96
C GLY A 85 -11.26 11.58 5.97
N GLY A 86 -10.62 10.93 4.99
CA GLY A 86 -11.32 10.10 4.00
C GLY A 86 -12.09 10.94 2.96
N PRO A 87 -13.04 10.33 2.23
CA PRO A 87 -13.69 10.95 1.06
C PRO A 87 -14.76 12.00 1.41
N TRP A 88 -14.72 12.59 2.61
CA TRP A 88 -15.81 13.43 3.08
C TRP A 88 -15.85 14.78 2.36
N ASN A 89 -14.70 15.45 2.24
CA ASN A 89 -14.60 16.76 1.56
C ASN A 89 -15.09 16.65 0.11
N GLU A 90 -14.60 15.66 -0.63
CA GLU A 90 -14.91 15.41 -2.02
C GLU A 90 -16.40 15.08 -2.21
N LYS A 91 -16.99 14.25 -1.33
CA LYS A 91 -18.42 13.93 -1.38
C LYS A 91 -19.31 15.13 -1.11
N GLU A 92 -18.95 15.99 -0.17
CA GLU A 92 -19.73 17.21 0.08
C GLU A 92 -19.53 18.25 -1.03
N SER A 93 -18.32 18.36 -1.59
CA SER A 93 -18.05 19.16 -2.79
C SER A 93 -18.89 18.71 -3.99
N ILE A 94 -18.98 17.40 -4.23
CA ILE A 94 -19.86 16.80 -5.24
C ILE A 94 -21.32 17.18 -4.99
N ARG A 95 -21.81 17.07 -3.75
CA ARG A 95 -23.20 17.46 -3.43
C ARG A 95 -23.48 18.92 -3.75
N VAL A 96 -22.57 19.84 -3.39
CA VAL A 96 -22.71 21.26 -3.71
C VAL A 96 -22.81 21.48 -5.23
N PHE A 97 -21.99 20.77 -6.00
CA PHE A 97 -22.03 20.82 -7.46
C PHE A 97 -23.32 20.23 -8.05
N GLU A 98 -23.80 19.10 -7.53
CA GLU A 98 -25.03 18.46 -7.99
C GLU A 98 -26.26 19.30 -7.68
N GLU A 99 -26.33 19.90 -6.49
CA GLU A 99 -27.38 20.86 -6.09
C GLU A 99 -27.36 22.10 -6.98
N PHE A 100 -26.16 22.61 -7.30
CA PHE A 100 -26.03 23.71 -8.26
C PHE A 100 -26.59 23.33 -9.62
N CYS A 101 -26.20 22.18 -10.17
CA CYS A 101 -26.74 21.66 -11.44
C CYS A 101 -28.27 21.62 -11.43
N ASP A 102 -28.88 21.09 -10.37
CA ASP A 102 -30.34 20.98 -10.25
C ASP A 102 -31.02 22.35 -10.18
N SER A 103 -30.40 23.32 -9.50
CA SER A 103 -30.93 24.69 -9.40
C SER A 103 -30.99 25.41 -10.76
N THR A 104 -30.06 25.12 -11.67
CA THR A 104 -29.99 25.78 -12.99
C THR A 104 -31.13 25.39 -13.93
N LYS A 105 -31.77 24.23 -13.71
CA LYS A 105 -32.76 23.63 -14.62
C LYS A 105 -32.26 23.48 -16.07
N SER A 106 -30.94 23.45 -16.28
CA SER A 106 -30.33 23.28 -17.60
C SER A 106 -30.03 21.81 -17.88
N GLN A 107 -30.54 21.30 -19.00
CA GLN A 107 -30.21 19.94 -19.45
C GLN A 107 -28.72 19.80 -19.77
N LYS A 108 -28.08 20.87 -20.28
CA LYS A 108 -26.65 20.83 -20.58
C LYS A 108 -25.81 20.65 -19.32
N MET A 109 -26.17 21.34 -18.22
CA MET A 109 -25.53 21.13 -16.92
C MET A 109 -25.80 19.72 -16.38
N ALA A 110 -27.04 19.24 -16.49
CA ALA A 110 -27.40 17.88 -16.06
C ALA A 110 -26.56 16.81 -16.77
N ASP A 111 -26.31 16.96 -18.07
CA ASP A 111 -25.49 16.01 -18.84
C ASP A 111 -24.00 15.99 -18.44
N LEU A 112 -23.47 17.04 -17.80
CA LEU A 112 -22.08 17.11 -17.34
C LEU A 112 -21.91 16.56 -15.92
N LYS A 113 -23.01 16.35 -15.19
CA LYS A 113 -23.02 16.03 -13.76
C LYS A 113 -22.12 14.83 -13.43
N GLU A 114 -22.34 13.70 -14.11
CA GLU A 114 -21.60 12.46 -13.85
C GLU A 114 -20.09 12.59 -14.13
N ALA A 115 -19.72 13.28 -15.21
CA ALA A 115 -18.32 13.46 -15.59
C ALA A 115 -17.56 14.35 -14.59
N VAL A 116 -18.16 15.47 -14.16
CA VAL A 116 -17.56 16.36 -13.17
C VAL A 116 -17.50 15.69 -11.79
N SER A 117 -18.56 15.01 -11.35
CA SER A 117 -18.55 14.27 -10.09
C SER A 117 -17.47 13.18 -10.07
N THR A 118 -17.26 12.49 -11.19
CA THR A 118 -16.19 11.47 -11.34
C THR A 118 -14.80 12.09 -11.24
N LEU A 119 -14.58 13.28 -11.81
CA LEU A 119 -13.30 14.00 -11.65
C LEU A 119 -13.04 14.37 -10.19
N ILE A 120 -14.04 14.94 -9.51
CA ILE A 120 -13.90 15.32 -8.09
C ILE A 120 -13.65 14.07 -7.24
N GLU A 121 -14.38 12.98 -7.45
CA GLU A 121 -14.18 11.73 -6.71
C GLU A 121 -12.79 11.12 -6.94
N ALA A 122 -12.22 11.28 -8.14
CA ALA A 122 -10.87 10.79 -8.44
C ALA A 122 -9.77 11.42 -7.55
N THR A 123 -10.03 12.61 -6.95
CA THR A 123 -9.09 13.27 -6.02
C THR A 123 -8.99 12.60 -4.67
N VAL A 124 -9.97 11.78 -4.25
CA VAL A 124 -9.95 11.05 -2.97
C VAL A 124 -8.68 10.19 -2.83
N LEU A 125 -8.30 9.51 -3.92
CA LEU A 125 -7.14 8.62 -3.96
C LEU A 125 -6.07 9.08 -4.96
N HIS A 126 -6.34 10.16 -5.70
CA HIS A 126 -5.58 10.61 -6.87
C HIS A 126 -5.28 9.46 -7.84
N ARG A 127 -6.32 8.70 -8.25
CA ARG A 127 -6.20 7.57 -9.19
C ARG A 127 -7.20 7.66 -10.32
N LEU A 128 -6.82 7.08 -11.45
CA LEU A 128 -7.73 6.84 -12.56
C LEU A 128 -8.88 5.91 -12.12
N PRO A 129 -10.14 6.31 -12.29
CA PRO A 129 -11.30 5.43 -12.10
C PRO A 129 -11.24 4.22 -13.03
N GLU A 130 -11.74 3.07 -12.57
CA GLU A 130 -11.81 1.85 -13.38
C GLU A 130 -12.85 1.95 -14.51
N VAL A 131 -13.90 2.74 -14.28
CA VAL A 131 -15.00 2.97 -15.21
C VAL A 131 -15.15 4.48 -15.40
N LEU A 132 -15.26 4.91 -16.65
CA LEU A 132 -15.42 6.32 -17.01
C LEU A 132 -16.77 6.54 -17.70
N PRO A 133 -17.47 7.65 -17.40
CA PRO A 133 -18.68 8.01 -18.13
C PRO A 133 -18.36 8.42 -19.57
N ASP A 134 -19.32 8.30 -20.48
CA ASP A 134 -19.12 8.50 -21.93
C ASP A 134 -18.51 9.86 -22.32
N ARG A 135 -18.75 10.90 -21.51
CA ARG A 135 -18.23 12.26 -21.73
C ARG A 135 -16.81 12.49 -21.20
N LEU A 136 -16.20 11.47 -20.58
CA LEU A 136 -14.90 11.56 -19.96
C LEU A 136 -13.98 10.47 -20.52
N ASN A 137 -12.72 10.81 -20.75
CA ASN A 137 -11.70 9.82 -21.11
C ASN A 137 -10.52 9.88 -20.13
N THR A 138 -9.68 8.84 -20.17
CA THR A 138 -8.55 8.67 -19.24
C THR A 138 -7.61 9.87 -19.23
N SER A 139 -7.41 10.53 -20.37
CA SER A 139 -6.53 11.70 -20.48
C SER A 139 -7.10 12.90 -19.71
N GLU A 140 -8.42 13.14 -19.79
CA GLU A 140 -9.08 14.22 -19.05
C GLU A 140 -8.98 14.04 -17.53
N VAL A 141 -9.13 12.79 -17.06
CA VAL A 141 -8.93 12.48 -15.64
C VAL A 141 -7.48 12.69 -15.23
N ALA A 142 -6.54 12.14 -16.00
CA ALA A 142 -5.10 12.26 -15.70
C ALA A 142 -4.67 13.73 -15.59
N VAL A 143 -5.16 14.57 -16.49
CA VAL A 143 -4.88 16.01 -16.51
C VAL A 143 -5.43 16.70 -15.29
N PHE A 144 -6.68 16.43 -14.94
CA PHE A 144 -7.29 17.07 -13.77
C PHE A 144 -6.50 16.72 -12.49
N LEU A 145 -6.10 15.46 -12.32
CA LEU A 145 -5.27 15.02 -11.20
C LEU A 145 -3.86 15.63 -11.24
N ASP A 146 -3.26 15.79 -12.42
CA ASP A 146 -1.95 16.44 -12.58
C ASP A 146 -1.99 17.94 -12.30
N LEU A 147 -3.11 18.61 -12.61
CA LEU A 147 -3.34 20.01 -12.25
C LEU A 147 -3.41 20.17 -10.74
N ASP A 148 -4.15 19.29 -10.06
CA ASP A 148 -4.32 19.30 -8.60
C ASP A 148 -2.98 19.05 -7.87
N MET A 149 -2.21 18.06 -8.36
CA MET A 149 -0.89 17.73 -7.80
C MET A 149 0.26 18.59 -8.36
N GLY A 150 -0.04 19.59 -9.21
CA GLY A 150 0.97 20.32 -9.97
C GLY A 150 2.01 21.04 -9.11
N ILE A 151 1.61 21.48 -7.92
CA ILE A 151 2.45 22.18 -6.93
C ILE A 151 3.68 21.37 -6.50
N LEU A 152 3.61 20.02 -6.57
CA LEU A 152 4.70 19.12 -6.17
C LEU A 152 5.96 19.27 -7.04
N ALA A 153 5.85 19.92 -8.18
CA ALA A 153 6.91 20.10 -9.15
C ALA A 153 7.36 21.56 -9.31
N ASP A 154 6.80 22.47 -8.52
CA ASP A 154 7.20 23.85 -8.57
C ASP A 154 8.62 24.02 -8.01
N SER A 155 9.21 25.20 -8.23
CA SER A 155 10.48 25.60 -7.64
C SER A 155 10.47 25.46 -6.11
N SER A 156 11.63 25.14 -5.52
CA SER A 156 11.75 24.97 -4.07
C SER A 156 11.14 26.12 -3.26
N PRO A 157 11.30 27.42 -3.63
CA PRO A 157 10.65 28.51 -2.89
C PRO A 157 9.11 28.46 -2.92
N VAL A 158 8.51 28.05 -4.05
CA VAL A 158 7.05 27.95 -4.17
C VAL A 158 6.53 26.73 -3.40
N TYR A 159 7.21 25.59 -3.52
CA TYR A 159 6.88 24.39 -2.77
C TYR A 159 7.03 24.58 -1.25
N GLU A 160 8.05 25.31 -0.81
CA GLU A 160 8.24 25.62 0.61
C GLU A 160 7.10 26.48 1.15
N LYS A 161 6.66 27.49 0.39
CA LYS A 161 5.46 28.27 0.74
C LYS A 161 4.21 27.39 0.84
N TYR A 162 3.98 26.52 -0.15
CA TYR A 162 2.90 25.52 -0.11
C TYR A 162 2.97 24.66 1.17
N SER A 163 4.14 24.12 1.49
CA SER A 163 4.32 23.26 2.66
C SER A 163 4.04 24.00 3.97
N GLN A 164 4.38 25.30 4.06
CA GLN A 164 4.07 26.14 5.22
C GLN A 164 2.56 26.37 5.34
N GLN A 165 1.88 26.67 4.23
CA GLN A 165 0.42 26.86 4.20
C GLN A 165 -0.32 25.58 4.61
N ILE A 166 0.06 24.42 4.07
CA ILE A 166 -0.49 23.13 4.51
C ILE A 166 -0.18 22.89 5.99
N ARG A 167 1.00 23.27 6.49
CA ARG A 167 1.29 23.13 7.92
C ARG A 167 0.34 23.95 8.79
N GLU A 168 -0.08 25.14 8.33
CA GLU A 168 -1.04 26.01 9.00
C GLU A 168 -2.45 25.41 9.02
N GLU A 169 -2.93 24.85 7.91
CA GLU A 169 -4.25 24.17 7.83
C GLU A 169 -4.32 22.98 8.81
N TYR A 170 -3.23 22.23 8.93
CA TYR A 170 -3.10 21.10 9.85
C TYR A 170 -2.49 21.49 11.20
N SER A 171 -2.51 22.78 11.58
CA SER A 171 -1.96 23.29 12.85
C SER A 171 -2.52 22.60 14.08
N HIS A 172 -3.77 22.13 14.00
CA HIS A 172 -4.47 21.38 15.04
C HIS A 172 -3.88 20.00 15.33
N TYR A 173 -3.09 19.42 14.42
CA TYR A 173 -2.35 18.18 14.69
C TYR A 173 -0.99 18.44 15.34
N PRO A 174 -0.58 17.63 16.34
CA PRO A 174 0.78 17.62 16.85
C PRO A 174 1.80 17.37 15.73
N ALA A 175 2.98 18.00 15.82
CA ALA A 175 4.00 17.94 14.77
C ALA A 175 4.45 16.52 14.39
N GLU A 176 4.42 15.58 15.33
CA GLU A 176 4.71 14.17 15.06
C GLU A 176 3.58 13.48 14.28
N ALA A 177 2.33 13.71 14.65
CA ALA A 177 1.16 13.18 13.94
C ALA A 177 1.04 13.78 12.53
N TYR A 178 1.31 15.08 12.38
CA TYR A 178 1.39 15.74 11.07
C TYR A 178 2.49 15.13 10.20
N ARG A 179 3.71 14.99 10.75
CA ARG A 179 4.82 14.36 10.00
C ARG A 179 4.50 12.91 9.63
N LEU A 180 3.93 12.13 10.54
CA LEU A 180 3.53 10.74 10.27
C LEU A 180 2.39 10.66 9.24
N GLY A 181 1.44 11.60 9.27
CA GLY A 181 0.34 11.69 8.32
C GLY A 181 0.77 12.16 6.92
N ARG A 182 1.82 12.99 6.85
CA ARG A 182 2.43 13.47 5.59
C ARG A 182 3.54 12.55 5.06
N SER A 183 4.18 11.77 5.93
CA SER A 183 5.13 10.71 5.58
C SER A 183 4.42 9.41 5.26
N LYS A 184 3.20 9.22 5.76
CA LYS A 184 2.23 8.39 5.09
C LYS A 184 2.07 9.05 3.73
N PRO A 185 2.49 8.40 2.66
CA PRO A 185 2.08 8.87 1.37
C PRO A 185 0.56 9.11 1.44
N THR A 186 0.07 10.25 0.93
CA THR A 186 -1.29 10.27 0.36
C THR A 186 -1.43 8.94 -0.37
N SER A 187 -2.55 8.25 -0.30
CA SER A 187 -2.72 6.90 -0.88
C SER A 187 -2.54 6.81 -2.42
N SER A 188 -1.79 7.76 -2.98
CA SER A 188 -1.13 7.90 -4.27
C SER A 188 0.42 7.86 -4.23
N LEU A 189 1.13 8.27 -3.17
CA LEU A 189 2.60 8.16 -3.12
C LEU A 189 3.07 6.71 -2.87
N GLU A 190 2.36 5.88 -2.11
CA GLU A 190 2.62 4.41 -2.06
C GLU A 190 1.95 3.66 -3.22
N LEU A 191 1.18 4.36 -4.04
CA LEU A 191 0.53 3.78 -5.22
C LEU A 191 1.03 4.34 -6.55
N GLU A 192 2.16 5.03 -6.54
CA GLU A 192 3.07 5.11 -7.69
C GLU A 192 4.54 4.88 -7.34
N THR A 193 4.98 4.97 -6.07
CA THR A 193 6.23 4.29 -5.65
C THR A 193 6.05 2.79 -5.41
N GLY A 194 4.89 2.25 -5.80
CA GLY A 194 4.56 0.82 -5.76
C GLY A 194 3.66 0.33 -6.90
N ARG A 195 3.48 1.09 -8.00
CA ARG A 195 2.67 0.63 -9.16
C ARG A 195 3.37 0.52 -10.51
N ASP A 196 4.64 0.91 -10.65
CA ASP A 196 5.42 0.60 -11.85
C ASP A 196 6.74 -0.11 -11.53
N SER A 197 6.65 -1.20 -10.78
CA SER A 197 7.26 -2.42 -11.30
C SER A 197 6.15 -3.43 -11.11
N HIS A 198 5.74 -4.13 -12.17
CA HIS A 198 5.10 -5.44 -12.07
C HIS A 198 4.88 -5.88 -10.62
N ASP A 199 3.65 -5.80 -10.08
CA ASP A 199 3.32 -6.67 -8.95
C ASP A 199 3.21 -8.10 -9.49
N ASP A 200 4.38 -8.60 -9.89
CA ASP A 200 4.63 -9.88 -10.54
C ASP A 200 4.22 -11.03 -9.62
N VAL A 201 3.99 -10.76 -8.32
CA VAL A 201 3.45 -11.72 -7.37
C VAL A 201 2.01 -12.06 -7.75
N SER A 202 1.16 -11.06 -7.97
CA SER A 202 -0.24 -11.27 -8.34
C SER A 202 -0.39 -11.85 -9.74
N VAL A 203 0.49 -11.47 -10.66
CA VAL A 203 0.50 -11.99 -12.02
C VAL A 203 0.94 -13.45 -12.01
N PHE A 204 2.12 -13.78 -11.47
CA PHE A 204 2.62 -15.15 -11.40
C PHE A 204 1.73 -16.05 -10.57
N LEU A 205 1.38 -15.67 -9.32
CA LEU A 205 0.49 -16.48 -8.48
C LEU A 205 -0.93 -16.56 -9.08
N GLY A 206 -1.37 -15.52 -9.80
CA GLY A 206 -2.63 -15.53 -10.55
C GLY A 206 -2.62 -16.54 -11.70
N TYR A 207 -1.58 -16.57 -12.54
CA TYR A 207 -1.42 -17.60 -13.58
C TYR A 207 -1.25 -18.99 -12.98
N LEU A 208 -0.41 -19.13 -11.95
CA LEU A 208 -0.19 -20.38 -11.24
C LEU A 208 -1.49 -20.94 -10.65
N SER A 209 -2.37 -20.09 -10.11
CA SER A 209 -3.67 -20.51 -9.56
C SER A 209 -4.63 -21.09 -10.61
N ARG A 210 -4.45 -20.74 -11.90
CA ARG A 210 -5.30 -21.16 -13.02
C ARG A 210 -4.65 -22.26 -13.87
N ALA A 211 -3.33 -22.39 -13.80
CA ALA A 211 -2.56 -23.36 -14.57
C ALA A 211 -2.87 -24.80 -14.15
N GLN A 212 -3.05 -25.69 -15.12
CA GLN A 212 -3.15 -27.14 -14.89
C GLN A 212 -1.81 -27.83 -15.08
N LYS A 213 -0.97 -27.28 -15.95
CA LYS A 213 0.41 -27.68 -16.22
C LYS A 213 1.30 -26.44 -16.19
N LEU A 214 2.60 -26.64 -15.97
CA LEU A 214 3.55 -25.54 -15.91
C LEU A 214 3.62 -24.76 -17.25
N GLU A 215 3.39 -25.45 -18.36
CA GLU A 215 3.34 -24.86 -19.71
C GLU A 215 2.20 -23.86 -19.93
N ASP A 216 1.17 -23.87 -19.07
CA ASP A 216 0.03 -22.95 -19.15
C ASP A 216 0.37 -21.54 -18.64
N ILE A 217 1.46 -21.40 -17.88
CA ILE A 217 1.97 -20.10 -17.44
C ILE A 217 2.73 -19.49 -18.65
N PRO A 218 2.76 -18.16 -18.86
CA PRO A 218 3.56 -17.56 -19.94
C PRO A 218 5.07 -17.72 -19.70
N ALA A 219 5.86 -18.13 -20.70
CA ALA A 219 7.30 -18.48 -20.51
C ALA A 219 8.12 -17.37 -19.83
N GLU A 220 7.82 -16.12 -20.11
CA GLU A 220 8.41 -14.94 -19.47
C GLU A 220 8.19 -14.90 -17.93
N LEU A 221 7.14 -15.56 -17.44
CA LEU A 221 6.71 -15.61 -16.05
C LEU A 221 7.05 -16.91 -15.32
N TYR A 222 7.56 -17.95 -15.98
CA TYR A 222 7.95 -19.21 -15.30
C TYR A 222 9.18 -19.91 -15.87
N ASP A 223 9.68 -19.55 -17.05
CA ASP A 223 10.61 -20.40 -17.79
C ASP A 223 12.06 -20.21 -17.32
N LEU A 224 12.42 -20.91 -16.24
CA LEU A 224 13.79 -21.19 -15.80
C LEU A 224 14.55 -22.12 -16.79
N ARG A 225 13.96 -22.51 -17.93
CA ARG A 225 14.52 -23.53 -18.84
C ARG A 225 15.38 -22.98 -19.99
N GLN A 226 15.30 -21.70 -20.35
CA GLN A 226 16.10 -21.13 -21.45
C GLN A 226 17.51 -20.68 -21.04
N GLN A 227 18.54 -21.11 -21.78
CA GLN A 227 19.90 -20.58 -21.69
C GLN A 227 19.87 -19.08 -22.02
N GLY A 228 20.18 -18.22 -21.06
CA GLY A 228 20.15 -16.76 -21.24
C GLY A 228 18.87 -16.04 -20.78
N SER A 229 17.92 -16.74 -20.16
CA SER A 229 16.76 -16.09 -19.51
C SER A 229 17.22 -15.20 -18.35
N ALA A 230 16.70 -13.97 -18.30
CA ALA A 230 17.01 -12.96 -17.27
C ALA A 230 16.58 -13.35 -15.84
N VAL A 231 15.89 -14.50 -15.67
CA VAL A 231 15.23 -14.93 -14.42
C VAL A 231 16.15 -15.73 -13.49
N LEU A 232 17.31 -16.20 -13.95
CA LEU A 232 18.38 -16.70 -13.08
C LEU A 232 19.56 -15.73 -13.09
N ARG A 233 19.32 -14.52 -12.59
CA ARG A 233 20.45 -13.73 -12.11
C ARG A 233 21.15 -14.51 -10.98
N PRO A 234 22.48 -14.42 -10.85
CA PRO A 234 23.17 -14.99 -9.70
C PRO A 234 22.60 -14.40 -8.42
N SER A 235 21.64 -15.07 -7.78
CA SER A 235 21.11 -14.62 -6.50
C SER A 235 22.16 -14.88 -5.42
N PRO A 236 22.46 -13.93 -4.52
CA PRO A 236 23.29 -14.17 -3.35
C PRO A 236 22.58 -15.05 -2.30
N ILE A 237 21.30 -15.39 -2.52
CA ILE A 237 20.51 -16.27 -1.65
C ILE A 237 20.57 -17.70 -2.17
N ARG A 238 20.83 -18.64 -1.26
CA ARG A 238 20.77 -20.08 -1.44
C ARG A 238 19.39 -20.57 -1.03
N LEU A 239 18.73 -21.31 -1.91
CA LEU A 239 17.54 -22.08 -1.58
C LEU A 239 17.91 -23.56 -1.42
N HIS A 240 17.51 -24.15 -0.31
CA HIS A 240 17.46 -25.60 -0.12
C HIS A 240 16.13 -25.98 0.53
N TRP A 241 15.77 -27.25 0.53
CA TRP A 241 14.56 -27.71 1.20
C TRP A 241 14.75 -29.04 1.89
N GLU A 242 14.01 -29.23 2.98
CA GLU A 242 13.99 -30.45 3.78
C GLU A 242 12.54 -30.91 3.95
N ILE A 243 12.34 -32.22 3.99
CA ILE A 243 11.04 -32.81 4.34
C ILE A 243 11.12 -33.16 5.82
N ILE A 244 10.31 -32.50 6.64
CA ILE A 244 10.25 -32.75 8.08
C ILE A 244 8.85 -33.27 8.41
N GLY A 245 8.79 -34.53 8.85
CA GLY A 245 7.54 -35.28 8.90
C GLY A 245 6.93 -35.39 7.50
N ASN A 246 5.72 -34.84 7.32
CA ASN A 246 4.99 -34.85 6.05
C ASN A 246 4.97 -33.48 5.36
N THR A 247 5.77 -32.52 5.80
CA THR A 247 5.78 -31.14 5.26
C THR A 247 7.14 -30.81 4.66
N THR A 248 7.14 -30.22 3.47
CA THR A 248 8.34 -29.67 2.85
C THR A 248 8.56 -28.24 3.34
N TYR A 249 9.78 -27.93 3.77
CA TYR A 249 10.20 -26.59 4.19
C TYR A 249 11.31 -26.10 3.27
N TYR A 250 11.16 -24.86 2.80
CA TYR A 250 12.09 -24.18 1.90
C TYR A 250 12.92 -23.18 2.70
N PHE A 251 14.22 -23.44 2.84
CA PHE A 251 15.15 -22.65 3.62
C PHE A 251 15.98 -21.73 2.71
N LEU A 252 15.94 -20.45 3.03
CA LEU A 252 16.66 -19.38 2.34
C LEU A 252 17.77 -18.87 3.26
N SER A 253 19.01 -18.93 2.78
CA SER A 253 20.20 -18.45 3.50
C SER A 253 21.18 -17.76 2.57
N PRO A 254 22.12 -16.92 3.06
CA PRO A 254 23.14 -16.34 2.20
C PRO A 254 24.06 -17.42 1.60
N LYS A 255 24.50 -17.24 0.34
CA LYS A 255 25.44 -18.16 -0.33
C LYS A 255 26.83 -18.12 0.27
N ALA A 256 27.28 -16.92 0.65
CA ALA A 256 28.51 -16.64 1.38
C ALA A 256 28.16 -15.96 2.70
N LEU A 257 28.84 -16.37 3.77
CA LEU A 257 28.77 -15.74 5.08
C LEU A 257 30.19 -15.26 5.40
N GLU A 258 30.32 -14.07 5.96
CA GLU A 258 31.61 -13.63 6.49
C GLU A 258 32.04 -14.56 7.65
N PRO A 259 33.34 -14.80 7.88
CA PRO A 259 33.80 -15.62 8.99
C PRO A 259 33.26 -15.09 10.34
N GLY A 260 32.39 -15.86 10.99
CA GLY A 260 31.74 -15.51 12.26
C GLY A 260 30.34 -14.91 12.14
N GLU A 261 29.83 -14.69 10.92
CA GLU A 261 28.47 -14.23 10.68
C GLU A 261 27.48 -15.40 10.69
N VAL A 262 26.43 -15.28 11.52
CA VAL A 262 25.38 -16.29 11.66
C VAL A 262 24.03 -15.63 11.43
N THR A 263 23.45 -15.85 10.26
CA THR A 263 22.10 -15.36 9.92
C THR A 263 21.09 -16.50 10.04
N ALA A 264 20.01 -16.31 10.80
CA ALA A 264 18.91 -17.26 10.81
C ALA A 264 18.27 -17.35 9.41
N PRO A 265 17.98 -18.56 8.91
CA PRO A 265 17.36 -18.69 7.60
C PRO A 265 15.92 -18.19 7.62
N VAL A 266 15.46 -17.61 6.51
CA VAL A 266 14.03 -17.46 6.26
C VAL A 266 13.50 -18.78 5.74
N VAL A 267 12.44 -19.30 6.37
CA VAL A 267 11.88 -20.61 6.07
C VAL A 267 10.44 -20.47 5.62
N LEU A 268 10.12 -21.05 4.47
CA LEU A 268 8.79 -21.03 3.88
C LEU A 268 8.18 -22.43 3.84
N ARG A 269 6.84 -22.48 3.86
CA ARG A 269 6.06 -23.69 3.56
C ARG A 269 5.49 -23.71 2.14
N SER A 270 5.46 -22.56 1.47
CA SER A 270 4.93 -22.41 0.12
C SER A 270 6.07 -22.50 -0.89
N ALA A 271 5.96 -23.44 -1.82
CA ALA A 271 6.84 -23.57 -2.96
C ALA A 271 6.70 -22.36 -3.90
N ALA A 272 5.46 -21.89 -4.07
CA ALA A 272 5.14 -20.74 -4.89
C ALA A 272 5.82 -19.46 -4.35
N ALA A 273 5.81 -19.25 -3.04
CA ALA A 273 6.52 -18.15 -2.40
C ALA A 273 8.05 -18.27 -2.54
N ALA A 274 8.60 -19.49 -2.48
CA ALA A 274 10.03 -19.70 -2.66
C ALA A 274 10.49 -19.37 -4.09
N ILE A 275 9.71 -19.78 -5.11
CA ILE A 275 9.94 -19.39 -6.51
C ILE A 275 9.85 -17.88 -6.66
N GLU A 276 8.83 -17.27 -6.07
CA GLU A 276 8.63 -15.82 -6.14
C GLU A 276 9.85 -15.06 -5.60
N ILE A 277 10.44 -15.51 -4.49
CA ILE A 277 11.67 -14.91 -3.96
C ILE A 277 12.84 -15.05 -4.94
N LEU A 278 13.01 -16.23 -5.55
CA LEU A 278 14.10 -16.47 -6.49
C LEU A 278 14.01 -15.60 -7.75
N ARG A 279 12.80 -15.17 -8.12
CA ARG A 279 12.55 -14.26 -9.25
C ARG A 279 12.90 -12.81 -8.94
N ARG A 280 13.17 -12.47 -7.68
CA ARG A 280 13.38 -11.09 -7.21
C ARG A 280 14.86 -10.81 -6.96
N ASP A 281 15.26 -9.55 -7.16
CA ASP A 281 16.58 -9.06 -6.81
C ASP A 281 16.73 -8.79 -5.29
N TRP A 282 16.11 -9.60 -4.44
CA TRP A 282 16.29 -9.50 -2.98
C TRP A 282 17.62 -10.15 -2.62
N THR A 283 18.54 -9.33 -2.11
CA THR A 283 19.95 -9.73 -1.98
C THR A 283 20.35 -10.16 -0.57
N THR A 284 19.53 -9.85 0.43
CA THR A 284 19.78 -10.18 1.84
C THR A 284 18.58 -10.87 2.48
N ILE A 285 18.81 -11.65 3.53
CA ILE A 285 17.74 -12.35 4.25
C ILE A 285 16.81 -11.37 4.97
N GLU A 286 17.34 -10.25 5.44
CA GLU A 286 16.59 -9.14 6.01
C GLU A 286 15.64 -8.53 4.98
N GLN A 287 16.13 -8.26 3.77
CA GLN A 287 15.29 -7.77 2.68
C GLN A 287 14.20 -8.79 2.34
N VAL A 288 14.52 -10.09 2.28
CA VAL A 288 13.50 -11.13 2.06
C VAL A 288 12.44 -11.08 3.16
N ALA A 289 12.83 -11.11 4.43
CA ALA A 289 11.90 -11.13 5.55
C ALA A 289 10.97 -9.90 5.55
N LEU A 290 11.53 -8.69 5.37
CA LEU A 290 10.77 -7.45 5.31
C LEU A 290 9.79 -7.42 4.12
N ASN A 291 10.23 -7.90 2.95
CA ASN A 291 9.40 -7.92 1.75
C ASN A 291 8.28 -8.96 1.84
N LEU A 292 8.50 -10.10 2.49
CA LEU A 292 7.47 -11.10 2.78
C LEU A 292 6.45 -10.55 3.77
N THR A 293 6.90 -9.88 4.82
CA THR A 293 6.03 -9.17 5.78
C THR A 293 5.16 -8.13 5.07
N ALA A 294 5.74 -7.28 4.23
CA ALA A 294 5.00 -6.25 3.50
C ALA A 294 3.91 -6.85 2.59
N ARG A 295 4.13 -8.06 2.08
CA ARG A 295 3.18 -8.79 1.20
C ARG A 295 2.24 -9.71 1.96
N GLY A 296 2.35 -9.79 3.29
CA GLY A 296 1.57 -10.72 4.12
C GLY A 296 1.79 -12.19 3.76
N ILE A 297 2.97 -12.55 3.24
CA ILE A 297 3.36 -13.93 2.94
C ILE A 297 3.88 -14.60 4.21
N PRO A 298 3.37 -15.78 4.59
CA PRO A 298 3.78 -16.46 5.81
C PRO A 298 5.19 -17.04 5.71
N PHE A 299 6.01 -16.82 6.75
CA PHE A 299 7.35 -17.37 6.87
C PHE A 299 7.76 -17.63 8.32
N ASN A 300 8.94 -18.22 8.49
CA ASN A 300 9.56 -18.54 9.76
C ASN A 300 11.04 -18.09 9.77
N THR A 301 11.61 -17.91 10.95
CA THR A 301 13.04 -17.66 11.16
C THR A 301 13.59 -18.69 12.13
N PHE A 302 13.52 -19.97 11.75
CA PHE A 302 13.80 -21.08 12.65
C PHE A 302 15.20 -21.01 13.25
N VAL A 303 15.28 -21.32 14.54
CA VAL A 303 16.54 -21.63 15.24
C VAL A 303 16.59 -23.12 15.58
N ARG A 304 17.79 -23.70 15.56
CA ARG A 304 17.98 -25.08 16.02
C ARG A 304 17.97 -25.12 17.54
N GLY A 305 17.32 -26.13 18.10
CA GLY A 305 17.13 -26.25 19.54
C GLY A 305 17.16 -27.68 20.05
N PRO A 306 16.96 -27.87 21.37
CA PRO A 306 16.80 -29.19 21.94
C PRO A 306 15.56 -29.89 21.36
N PHE A 307 15.55 -31.22 21.44
CA PHE A 307 14.32 -31.97 21.21
C PHE A 307 13.26 -31.51 22.21
N PRO A 308 12.00 -31.37 21.78
CA PRO A 308 10.94 -31.07 22.73
C PRO A 308 10.95 -32.14 23.81
N ALA A 309 10.93 -31.72 25.08
CA ALA A 309 10.60 -32.64 26.16
C ALA A 309 9.23 -33.29 25.87
N SER A 310 8.92 -34.43 26.49
CA SER A 310 7.56 -35.00 26.50
C SER A 310 6.51 -33.89 26.54
N PRO A 311 5.41 -34.01 25.77
CA PRO A 311 4.49 -32.90 25.53
C PRO A 311 4.23 -32.18 26.85
N PRO A 312 4.38 -30.85 26.91
CA PRO A 312 4.09 -30.11 28.13
C PRO A 312 2.73 -30.59 28.65
N ASP A 313 2.62 -30.80 29.97
CA ASP A 313 1.35 -31.13 30.62
C ASP A 313 0.27 -30.29 29.96
N GLN A 314 -0.81 -30.93 29.47
CA GLN A 314 -1.92 -30.24 28.81
C GLN A 314 -2.21 -28.98 29.61
N GLU A 315 -1.89 -27.81 29.03
CA GLU A 315 -2.15 -26.54 29.69
C GLU A 315 -3.58 -26.62 30.20
N ALA A 316 -3.76 -26.43 31.51
CA ALA A 316 -5.08 -26.49 32.12
C ALA A 316 -5.98 -25.59 31.30
N THR A 317 -7.01 -26.17 30.67
CA THR A 317 -7.89 -25.43 29.75
C THR A 317 -8.30 -24.15 30.45
N PRO A 318 -7.98 -22.96 29.92
CA PRO A 318 -8.27 -21.73 30.61
C PRO A 318 -9.79 -21.65 30.86
N PRO A 319 -10.22 -21.07 31.99
CA PRO A 319 -11.63 -21.06 32.39
C PRO A 319 -12.52 -20.33 31.37
N CYS A 320 -11.94 -19.50 30.50
CA CYS A 320 -12.61 -18.90 29.35
C CYS A 320 -11.61 -18.60 28.22
N ARG A 321 -12.09 -18.54 26.97
CA ARG A 321 -11.27 -18.20 25.79
C ARG A 321 -11.36 -16.72 25.43
N GLY A 322 -10.26 -16.21 24.86
CA GLY A 322 -10.20 -14.89 24.23
C GLY A 322 -10.52 -13.75 25.21
N LEU A 323 -11.52 -12.92 24.87
CA LEU A 323 -11.94 -11.76 25.66
C LEU A 323 -12.94 -12.11 26.78
N GLY A 324 -13.14 -13.41 27.04
CA GLY A 324 -13.96 -13.94 28.12
C GLY A 324 -15.44 -14.11 27.76
N ILE A 325 -16.22 -14.45 28.80
CA ILE A 325 -17.65 -14.80 28.68
C ILE A 325 -18.52 -13.53 28.67
N ARG A 326 -19.59 -13.55 27.88
CA ARG A 326 -20.60 -12.51 27.71
C ARG A 326 -22.01 -13.10 27.82
N PRO A 327 -22.96 -12.35 28.40
CA PRO A 327 -24.32 -12.85 28.61
C PRO A 327 -25.07 -13.06 27.29
N LYS A 328 -26.14 -13.85 27.34
CA LYS A 328 -27.04 -14.06 26.20
C LYS A 328 -27.56 -12.72 25.68
N GLY A 329 -27.48 -12.52 24.36
CA GLY A 329 -27.94 -11.28 23.72
C GLY A 329 -26.92 -10.14 23.76
N PHE A 330 -25.66 -10.40 24.16
CA PHE A 330 -24.57 -9.42 24.07
C PHE A 330 -24.48 -8.80 22.67
N GLN A 331 -24.50 -7.46 22.63
CA GLN A 331 -24.30 -6.66 21.43
C GLN A 331 -23.00 -5.89 21.57
N ALA A 332 -22.10 -6.10 20.63
CA ALA A 332 -20.82 -5.42 20.63
C ALA A 332 -20.98 -3.99 20.11
N THR A 333 -20.31 -3.04 20.76
CA THR A 333 -20.36 -1.61 20.41
C THR A 333 -19.01 -1.14 19.86
N PRO A 334 -18.94 0.05 19.23
CA PRO A 334 -17.65 0.65 18.90
C PRO A 334 -16.72 0.82 20.12
N SER A 335 -17.28 1.04 21.31
CA SER A 335 -16.49 1.09 22.56
C SER A 335 -15.91 -0.27 22.94
N GLU A 336 -16.65 -1.36 22.76
CA GLU A 336 -16.12 -2.73 22.93
C GLU A 336 -15.00 -3.02 21.94
N TYR A 337 -15.07 -2.48 20.72
CA TYR A 337 -14.00 -2.62 19.74
C TYR A 337 -12.70 -1.95 20.21
N VAL A 338 -12.77 -0.74 20.79
CA VAL A 338 -11.59 -0.06 21.36
C VAL A 338 -10.95 -0.85 22.51
N LEU A 339 -11.77 -1.48 23.36
CA LEU A 339 -11.29 -2.37 24.42
C LEU A 339 -10.62 -3.62 23.85
N TYR A 340 -11.22 -4.22 22.82
CA TYR A 340 -10.60 -5.31 22.07
C TYR A 340 -9.24 -4.88 21.49
N GLU A 341 -9.14 -3.73 20.83
CA GLU A 341 -7.88 -3.26 20.26
C GLU A 341 -6.80 -3.06 21.32
N SER A 342 -7.19 -2.60 22.51
CA SER A 342 -6.28 -2.47 23.65
C SER A 342 -5.73 -3.83 24.10
N SER A 343 -6.60 -4.84 24.20
CA SER A 343 -6.21 -6.22 24.54
C SER A 343 -5.34 -6.87 23.47
N ARG A 344 -5.71 -6.72 22.19
CA ARG A 344 -4.92 -7.17 21.03
C ARG A 344 -3.54 -6.53 21.06
N ASN A 345 -3.47 -5.21 21.18
CA ASN A 345 -2.21 -4.46 21.12
C ASN A 345 -1.28 -4.81 22.29
N ARG A 346 -1.79 -5.25 23.44
CA ARG A 346 -0.97 -5.77 24.54
C ARG A 346 -0.19 -7.03 24.13
N ILE A 347 -0.84 -7.96 23.44
CA ILE A 347 -0.19 -9.17 22.91
C ILE A 347 0.78 -8.80 21.79
N LEU A 348 0.33 -7.97 20.84
CA LEU A 348 1.13 -7.59 19.68
C LEU A 348 2.37 -6.75 20.02
N ARG A 349 2.33 -5.95 21.09
CA ARG A 349 3.50 -5.17 21.55
C ARG A 349 4.46 -5.98 22.44
N SER A 350 4.14 -7.24 22.74
CA SER A 350 5.07 -8.14 23.42
C SER A 350 6.25 -8.52 22.51
N GLU A 351 7.28 -9.16 23.08
CA GLU A 351 8.42 -9.67 22.30
C GLU A 351 7.99 -10.66 21.20
N ARG A 352 6.87 -11.37 21.40
CA ARG A 352 6.28 -12.31 20.43
C ARG A 352 5.49 -11.63 19.31
N GLY A 353 5.33 -10.31 19.35
CA GLY A 353 4.62 -9.52 18.34
C GLY A 353 5.09 -9.74 16.91
N ARG A 354 6.40 -9.99 16.71
CA ARG A 354 6.99 -10.31 15.40
C ARG A 354 6.33 -11.52 14.75
N ARG A 355 5.88 -12.51 15.54
CA ARG A 355 5.21 -13.71 15.04
C ARG A 355 3.93 -13.35 14.30
N ALA A 356 3.21 -12.32 14.73
CA ALA A 356 1.98 -11.90 14.08
C ALA A 356 2.22 -11.47 12.63
N LEU A 357 3.27 -10.68 12.39
CA LEU A 357 3.68 -10.27 11.03
C LEU A 357 4.11 -11.47 10.18
N MET A 358 4.81 -12.42 10.78
CA MET A 358 5.32 -13.63 10.10
C MET A 358 4.22 -14.66 9.76
N MET A 359 3.08 -14.62 10.44
CA MET A 359 1.95 -15.53 10.16
C MET A 359 1.23 -15.25 8.84
N GLY A 360 1.46 -14.07 8.24
CA GLY A 360 0.70 -13.61 7.07
C GLY A 360 -0.80 -13.45 7.35
N GLY A 361 -1.57 -13.26 6.28
CA GLY A 361 -3.03 -13.22 6.34
C GLY A 361 -3.61 -12.23 7.36
N ILE A 362 -4.74 -12.61 7.97
CA ILE A 362 -5.49 -11.70 8.86
C ILE A 362 -4.71 -11.26 10.11
N ILE A 363 -3.94 -12.16 10.73
CA ILE A 363 -3.15 -11.82 11.92
C ILE A 363 -2.04 -10.82 11.56
N ALA A 364 -1.33 -11.04 10.46
CA ALA A 364 -0.32 -10.09 10.01
C ALA A 364 -0.95 -8.73 9.74
N ARG A 365 -2.10 -8.70 9.06
CA ARG A 365 -2.79 -7.43 8.78
C ARG A 365 -3.22 -6.69 10.05
N LEU A 366 -3.70 -7.40 11.07
CA LEU A 366 -4.05 -6.85 12.37
C LEU A 366 -2.83 -6.34 13.17
N ALA A 367 -1.64 -6.83 12.85
CA ALA A 367 -0.38 -6.39 13.44
C ALA A 367 0.26 -5.19 12.73
N VAL A 368 -0.07 -4.95 11.45
CA VAL A 368 0.40 -3.79 10.69
C VAL A 368 -0.03 -2.50 11.40
N GLY A 369 0.94 -1.61 11.65
CA GLY A 369 0.75 -0.35 12.37
C GLY A 369 0.82 -0.47 13.90
N VAL A 370 0.93 -1.69 14.45
CA VAL A 370 1.14 -1.96 15.87
C VAL A 370 2.54 -2.50 16.13
N VAL A 371 3.01 -3.41 15.28
CA VAL A 371 4.32 -4.06 15.38
C VAL A 371 5.26 -3.46 14.32
N PRO A 372 6.45 -2.94 14.69
CA PRO A 372 7.42 -2.46 13.71
C PRO A 372 7.91 -3.60 12.81
N PRO A 373 7.90 -3.46 11.47
CA PRO A 373 8.29 -4.54 10.56
C PRO A 373 9.69 -5.10 10.80
N GLN A 374 10.64 -4.26 11.22
CA GLN A 374 12.03 -4.63 11.48
C GLN A 374 12.18 -5.68 12.59
N THR A 375 11.18 -5.84 13.46
CA THR A 375 11.19 -6.85 14.53
C THR A 375 11.24 -8.29 14.00
N VAL A 376 10.82 -8.54 12.76
CA VAL A 376 10.92 -9.87 12.14
C VAL A 376 12.38 -10.29 11.90
N CYS A 377 13.31 -9.34 11.87
CA CYS A 377 14.75 -9.59 11.73
C CYS A 377 15.43 -9.97 13.06
N SER A 378 14.80 -9.76 14.21
CA SER A 378 15.45 -9.96 15.51
C SER A 378 15.62 -11.42 15.97
N GLY A 379 15.15 -12.39 15.16
CA GLY A 379 15.13 -13.81 15.54
C GLY A 379 14.11 -14.12 16.67
N PRO A 380 13.89 -15.41 16.98
CA PRO A 380 12.91 -15.83 17.98
C PRO A 380 13.19 -15.30 19.39
N THR A 381 12.15 -15.26 20.23
CA THR A 381 12.27 -14.81 21.62
C THR A 381 13.16 -15.74 22.45
N LYS A 382 13.63 -15.24 23.60
CA LYS A 382 14.55 -15.98 24.49
C LYS A 382 13.96 -17.28 25.02
N ASN A 383 12.63 -17.35 25.13
CA ASN A 383 11.91 -18.50 25.68
C ASN A 383 11.41 -19.47 24.61
N VAL A 384 11.82 -19.30 23.34
CA VAL A 384 11.33 -20.10 22.21
C VAL A 384 11.39 -21.62 22.43
N PHE A 385 12.34 -22.13 23.21
CA PHE A 385 12.44 -23.58 23.52
C PHE A 385 11.50 -24.06 24.63
N ILE A 386 10.77 -23.15 25.26
CA ILE A 386 9.80 -23.41 26.33
C ILE A 386 8.37 -23.27 25.78
N ASP A 387 8.08 -22.15 25.12
CA ASP A 387 6.73 -21.77 24.69
C ASP A 387 6.58 -21.60 23.16
N GLY A 388 7.66 -21.82 22.40
CA GLY A 388 7.66 -21.74 20.96
C GLY A 388 7.14 -23.00 20.28
N HIS A 389 7.00 -22.91 18.96
CA HIS A 389 6.58 -24.03 18.12
C HIS A 389 7.79 -24.77 17.58
N CYS A 390 7.88 -26.06 17.93
CA CYS A 390 8.89 -26.98 17.43
C CYS A 390 8.41 -27.74 16.19
N VAL A 391 9.27 -27.83 15.18
CA VAL A 391 9.16 -28.71 14.01
C VAL A 391 10.27 -29.75 14.08
N TRP A 392 9.89 -31.02 14.19
CA TRP A 392 10.81 -32.16 14.30
C TRP A 392 10.13 -33.44 13.77
N ASP A 393 10.91 -34.37 13.21
CA ASP A 393 10.42 -35.62 12.61
C ASP A 393 10.42 -36.82 13.60
N GLY A 394 10.84 -36.60 14.85
CA GLY A 394 10.89 -37.64 15.87
C GLY A 394 12.21 -38.45 15.88
N LEU A 395 13.12 -38.19 14.95
CA LEU A 395 14.39 -38.91 14.85
C LEU A 395 15.50 -38.20 15.63
N PRO A 396 16.25 -38.90 16.50
CA PRO A 396 17.37 -38.30 17.24
C PRO A 396 18.51 -37.77 16.35
N THR A 397 18.56 -38.20 15.09
CA THR A 397 19.57 -37.78 14.10
C THR A 397 19.17 -36.52 13.33
N SER A 398 17.91 -36.09 13.44
CA SER A 398 17.38 -34.94 12.71
C SER A 398 17.30 -33.72 13.60
N PRO A 399 17.62 -32.50 13.11
CA PRO A 399 17.53 -31.29 13.91
C PRO A 399 16.08 -30.94 14.29
N ALA A 400 15.88 -30.41 15.49
CA ALA A 400 14.63 -29.77 15.91
C ALA A 400 14.70 -28.26 15.63
N TYR A 401 13.69 -27.74 14.95
CA TYR A 401 13.60 -26.32 14.56
C TYR A 401 12.53 -25.60 15.36
N TRP A 402 12.85 -24.44 15.90
CA TRP A 402 11.99 -23.67 16.80
C TRP A 402 11.76 -22.25 16.30
N ASP A 403 10.55 -21.75 16.48
CA ASP A 403 10.20 -20.33 16.26
C ASP A 403 9.12 -19.91 17.26
N ASP A 404 8.89 -18.61 17.36
CA ASP A 404 7.82 -18.06 18.18
C ASP A 404 6.46 -18.62 17.73
N SER A 405 5.56 -18.83 18.69
CA SER A 405 4.18 -19.23 18.42
C SER A 405 3.23 -18.46 19.32
N PHE A 406 1.99 -18.33 18.85
CA PHE A 406 0.89 -17.90 19.71
C PHE A 406 0.15 -19.12 20.23
N THR A 407 -0.28 -19.05 21.49
CA THR A 407 -1.23 -20.02 22.04
C THR A 407 -2.59 -19.87 21.35
N GLN A 408 -3.49 -20.83 21.56
CA GLN A 408 -4.85 -20.71 21.04
C GLN A 408 -5.58 -19.49 21.64
N GLU A 409 -5.37 -19.21 22.92
CA GLU A 409 -5.96 -18.06 23.62
C GLU A 409 -5.48 -16.72 23.06
N GLU A 410 -4.19 -16.62 22.74
CA GLU A 410 -3.63 -15.42 22.13
C GLU A 410 -4.21 -15.19 20.73
N ASN A 411 -4.31 -16.24 19.91
CA ASN A 411 -4.95 -16.16 18.60
C ASN A 411 -6.42 -15.72 18.72
N ASP A 412 -7.16 -16.29 19.68
CA ASP A 412 -8.55 -15.91 19.95
C ASP A 412 -8.67 -14.45 20.37
N THR A 413 -7.77 -13.98 21.23
CA THR A 413 -7.72 -12.58 21.69
C THR A 413 -7.35 -11.63 20.57
N ILE A 414 -6.37 -11.97 19.72
CA ILE A 414 -5.96 -11.16 18.57
C ILE A 414 -7.12 -11.01 17.57
N CYS A 415 -7.88 -12.07 17.34
CA CYS A 415 -9.07 -12.05 16.48
C CYS A 415 -10.32 -11.46 17.16
N GLY A 416 -10.24 -11.12 18.46
CA GLY A 416 -11.33 -10.50 19.22
C GLY A 416 -12.49 -11.45 19.49
N LEU A 417 -12.20 -12.68 19.87
CA LEU A 417 -13.18 -13.72 20.16
C LEU A 417 -13.77 -13.57 21.57
N TYR A 418 -15.09 -13.64 21.65
CA TYR A 418 -15.87 -13.72 22.87
C TYR A 418 -16.59 -15.06 22.95
N GLU A 419 -16.82 -15.54 24.18
CA GLU A 419 -17.78 -16.61 24.45
C GLU A 419 -19.12 -16.00 24.86
N VAL A 420 -20.19 -16.27 24.12
CA VAL A 420 -21.52 -15.72 24.41
C VAL A 420 -22.46 -16.84 24.86
N GLU A 421 -23.10 -16.68 26.03
CA GLU A 421 -24.06 -17.66 26.54
C GLU A 421 -25.25 -17.86 25.57
N THR A 422 -25.60 -19.12 25.27
CA THR A 422 -26.75 -19.45 24.41
C THR A 422 -28.06 -19.57 25.21
N GLY A 423 -27.95 -19.77 26.53
CA GLY A 423 -29.08 -19.98 27.44
C GLY A 423 -29.57 -21.42 27.55
N LEU A 424 -28.89 -22.40 26.93
CA LEU A 424 -29.09 -23.82 27.22
C LEU A 424 -28.12 -24.27 28.34
N ALA A 425 -28.65 -24.92 29.37
CA ALA A 425 -27.82 -25.55 30.40
C ALA A 425 -27.48 -26.98 30.01
N ASP A 426 -26.19 -27.31 29.94
CA ASP A 426 -25.74 -28.67 29.68
C ASP A 426 -25.64 -29.45 31.00
N LYS A 427 -26.55 -30.42 31.21
CA LYS A 427 -26.66 -31.19 32.47
C LYS A 427 -25.45 -32.09 32.76
N LEU A 428 -24.51 -32.21 31.82
CA LEU A 428 -23.33 -33.08 31.90
C LEU A 428 -22.01 -32.33 32.21
N ARG A 429 -21.99 -30.99 32.22
CA ARG A 429 -20.82 -30.19 32.62
C ARG A 429 -21.04 -29.60 34.01
N HIS A 430 -20.06 -29.70 34.90
CA HIS A 430 -20.13 -29.15 36.26
C HIS A 430 -20.27 -27.61 36.33
N ASP A 431 -20.16 -26.89 35.20
CA ASP A 431 -20.33 -25.41 35.10
C ASP A 431 -21.48 -24.93 34.19
N GLY A 432 -22.41 -25.82 33.82
CA GLY A 432 -23.83 -25.49 33.63
C GLY A 432 -24.32 -24.55 32.50
N LYS A 433 -23.50 -23.92 31.65
CA LYS A 433 -24.00 -23.09 30.53
C LYS A 433 -23.30 -23.37 29.21
N GLN A 434 -24.08 -23.56 28.14
CA GLN A 434 -23.58 -23.64 26.78
C GLN A 434 -23.25 -22.23 26.24
N THR A 435 -22.05 -22.07 25.69
CA THR A 435 -21.59 -20.84 25.04
C THR A 435 -21.38 -21.04 23.54
N LYS A 436 -21.51 -19.96 22.76
CA LYS A 436 -21.12 -19.88 21.35
C LYS A 436 -19.92 -18.94 21.20
N HIS A 437 -18.99 -19.26 20.32
CA HIS A 437 -17.85 -18.39 20.04
C HIS A 437 -18.18 -17.43 18.89
N VAL A 438 -17.98 -16.14 19.11
CA VAL A 438 -18.15 -15.08 18.11
C VAL A 438 -16.97 -14.12 18.14
N SER A 439 -16.57 -13.54 17.02
CA SER A 439 -15.35 -12.72 16.95
C SER A 439 -15.47 -11.51 16.02
N TRP A 440 -14.63 -10.51 16.27
CA TRP A 440 -14.50 -9.31 15.44
C TRP A 440 -13.88 -9.61 14.08
N TRP A 441 -12.91 -10.52 14.05
CA TRP A 441 -12.17 -10.98 12.87
C TRP A 441 -12.18 -12.50 12.78
N PRO A 442 -12.07 -13.09 11.57
CA PRO A 442 -12.02 -14.54 11.43
C PRO A 442 -10.78 -15.10 12.12
N THR A 443 -10.94 -16.23 12.82
CA THR A 443 -9.83 -16.92 13.48
C THR A 443 -8.91 -17.59 12.44
N PRO A 444 -7.65 -17.92 12.79
CA PRO A 444 -6.72 -18.54 11.84
C PRO A 444 -7.24 -19.81 11.15
N PRO A 445 -7.96 -20.74 11.82
CA PRO A 445 -8.55 -21.89 11.14
C PRO A 445 -9.63 -21.52 10.10
N VAL A 446 -10.38 -20.45 10.35
CA VAL A 446 -11.41 -19.96 9.42
C VAL A 446 -10.75 -19.25 8.24
N TRP A 447 -9.77 -18.38 8.51
CA TRP A 447 -9.01 -17.68 7.48
C TRP A 447 -8.29 -18.65 6.53
N LYS A 448 -7.64 -19.68 7.09
CA LYS A 448 -6.92 -20.69 6.30
C LYS A 448 -7.82 -21.45 5.32
N ALA A 449 -9.11 -21.58 5.62
CA ALA A 449 -10.09 -22.26 4.79
C ALA A 449 -10.89 -21.30 3.87
N CYS A 450 -10.68 -19.99 3.97
CA CYS A 450 -11.44 -19.02 3.20
C CYS A 450 -10.81 -18.77 1.83
N GLY A 451 -11.62 -18.42 0.83
CA GLY A 451 -11.13 -18.20 -0.52
C GLY A 451 -10.53 -16.82 -0.78
N LEU A 452 -10.26 -16.02 0.27
CA LEU A 452 -9.34 -14.88 0.20
C LEU A 452 -7.89 -15.30 0.46
N GLN A 453 -7.65 -16.52 0.99
CA GLN A 453 -6.32 -16.99 1.30
C GLN A 453 -5.58 -17.46 0.05
N MET A 454 -4.85 -16.54 -0.60
CA MET A 454 -3.99 -16.81 -1.77
C MET A 454 -2.51 -16.98 -1.41
N GLY A 455 -2.17 -17.20 -0.15
CA GLY A 455 -0.76 -17.29 0.30
C GLY A 455 -0.04 -15.94 0.41
N TYR A 456 -0.68 -14.83 0.06
CA TYR A 456 -0.25 -13.45 0.29
C TYR A 456 -1.47 -12.55 0.54
N TRP A 457 -1.24 -11.31 0.98
CA TRP A 457 -2.29 -10.33 1.20
C TRP A 457 -2.66 -9.63 -0.10
N THR A 458 -3.75 -10.07 -0.73
CA THR A 458 -4.20 -9.54 -2.04
C THR A 458 -4.91 -8.19 -1.90
N PRO A 459 -5.06 -7.40 -2.98
CA PRO A 459 -5.92 -6.21 -2.97
C PRO A 459 -7.35 -6.48 -2.48
N ALA A 460 -7.95 -7.59 -2.91
CA ALA A 460 -9.27 -8.01 -2.45
C ALA A 460 -9.32 -8.29 -0.93
N CYS A 461 -8.22 -8.78 -0.34
CA CYS A 461 -8.11 -8.91 1.12
C CYS A 461 -8.15 -7.55 1.80
N GLU A 462 -7.43 -6.55 1.25
CA GLU A 462 -7.38 -5.20 1.80
C GLU A 462 -8.74 -4.50 1.67
N ASP A 463 -9.40 -4.58 0.52
CA ASP A 463 -10.71 -3.98 0.29
C ASP A 463 -11.76 -4.55 1.26
N TRP A 464 -11.80 -5.87 1.42
CA TRP A 464 -12.67 -6.54 2.39
C TRP A 464 -12.35 -6.11 3.83
N PHE A 465 -11.07 -6.04 4.19
CA PHE A 465 -10.64 -5.67 5.54
C PHE A 465 -11.02 -4.22 5.86
N GLN A 466 -10.77 -3.28 4.94
CA GLN A 466 -11.08 -1.86 5.11
C GLN A 466 -12.58 -1.61 5.17
N SER A 467 -13.35 -2.25 4.28
CA SER A 467 -14.81 -2.19 4.29
C SER A 467 -15.38 -2.64 5.63
N ARG A 468 -14.93 -3.82 6.13
CA ARG A 468 -15.36 -4.30 7.44
C ARG A 468 -14.91 -3.40 8.58
N LEU A 469 -13.68 -2.87 8.54
CA LEU A 469 -13.18 -1.97 9.58
C LEU A 469 -14.02 -0.68 9.64
N ALA A 470 -14.44 -0.16 8.48
CA ALA A 470 -15.35 0.98 8.40
C ALA A 470 -16.70 0.66 9.04
N ASP A 471 -17.29 -0.49 8.75
CA ASP A 471 -18.55 -0.93 9.35
C ASP A 471 -18.45 -1.08 10.88
N VAL A 472 -17.35 -1.63 11.37
CA VAL A 472 -17.09 -1.76 12.82
C VAL A 472 -17.03 -0.38 13.48
N ARG A 473 -16.30 0.57 12.88
CA ARG A 473 -16.16 1.93 13.41
C ARG A 473 -17.44 2.73 13.34
N ALA A 474 -18.27 2.49 12.32
CA ALA A 474 -19.60 3.08 12.20
C ALA A 474 -20.63 2.46 13.16
N GLY A 475 -20.29 1.36 13.84
CA GLY A 475 -21.22 0.63 14.71
C GLY A 475 -22.25 -0.23 13.95
N ASN A 476 -22.01 -0.47 12.67
CA ASN A 476 -22.87 -1.26 11.78
C ASN A 476 -22.51 -2.75 11.77
N ALA A 477 -21.27 -3.11 12.15
CA ALA A 477 -20.80 -4.49 12.11
C ALA A 477 -21.29 -5.34 13.28
N GLN A 478 -21.63 -6.59 12.97
CA GLN A 478 -21.93 -7.62 13.98
C GLN A 478 -20.73 -8.56 14.18
N LEU A 479 -20.65 -9.13 15.40
CA LEU A 479 -19.76 -10.25 15.67
C LEU A 479 -20.27 -11.50 14.96
N HIS A 480 -19.36 -12.30 14.41
CA HIS A 480 -19.72 -13.52 13.71
C HIS A 480 -19.11 -14.75 14.37
N SER A 481 -19.88 -15.83 14.39
CA SER A 481 -19.40 -17.17 14.68
C SER A 481 -18.52 -17.70 13.56
N GLN A 482 -17.76 -18.76 13.85
CA GLN A 482 -16.94 -19.41 12.82
C GLN A 482 -17.75 -19.91 11.62
N VAL A 483 -19.03 -20.26 11.80
CA VAL A 483 -19.90 -20.71 10.71
C VAL A 483 -20.31 -19.54 9.83
N GLU A 484 -20.76 -18.45 10.44
CA GLU A 484 -21.13 -17.21 9.73
C GLU A 484 -19.93 -16.62 8.99
N TRP A 485 -18.74 -16.66 9.59
CA TRP A 485 -17.52 -16.27 8.90
C TRP A 485 -17.23 -17.09 7.65
N ARG A 486 -17.36 -18.42 7.73
CA ARG A 486 -17.17 -19.29 6.56
C ARG A 486 -18.17 -18.97 5.47
N GLN A 487 -19.43 -18.68 5.81
CA GLN A 487 -20.47 -18.29 4.85
C GLN A 487 -20.16 -16.94 4.20
N MET A 488 -19.77 -15.94 4.99
CA MET A 488 -19.43 -14.59 4.51
C MET A 488 -18.22 -14.60 3.57
N LEU A 489 -17.24 -15.46 3.84
CA LEU A 489 -16.01 -15.53 3.06
C LEU A 489 -16.05 -16.56 1.91
N ALA A 490 -17.11 -17.38 1.82
CA ALA A 490 -17.31 -18.39 0.78
C ALA A 490 -17.38 -17.89 -0.69
N PRO A 491 -17.86 -16.66 -1.01
CA PRO A 491 -17.93 -16.18 -2.38
C PRO A 491 -16.57 -16.05 -3.07
N HIS A 492 -15.51 -15.88 -2.30
CA HIS A 492 -14.15 -15.79 -2.80
C HIS A 492 -13.67 -17.21 -3.17
N ARG A 493 -13.16 -17.40 -4.39
CA ARG A 493 -12.59 -18.68 -4.83
C ARG A 493 -11.23 -18.44 -5.48
N GLY A 494 -10.20 -18.97 -4.87
CA GLY A 494 -8.87 -19.11 -5.47
C GLY A 494 -8.05 -20.10 -4.66
N GLN A 495 -7.17 -20.83 -5.33
CA GLN A 495 -6.21 -21.73 -4.70
C GLN A 495 -4.89 -21.57 -5.45
N ASN A 496 -3.79 -21.36 -4.72
CA ASN A 496 -2.47 -21.44 -5.33
C ASN A 496 -2.15 -22.89 -5.68
N ASN A 497 -1.60 -23.13 -6.87
CA ASN A 497 -1.20 -24.47 -7.29
C ASN A 497 0.19 -24.83 -6.75
N GLU A 498 0.27 -25.03 -5.43
CA GLU A 498 1.50 -25.42 -4.72
C GLU A 498 2.15 -26.68 -5.27
N ARG A 499 1.35 -27.60 -5.84
CA ARG A 499 1.84 -28.82 -6.47
C ARG A 499 2.72 -28.51 -7.68
N LEU A 500 2.23 -27.68 -8.61
CA LEU A 500 3.00 -27.29 -9.81
C LEU A 500 4.27 -26.54 -9.43
N ALA A 501 4.20 -25.66 -8.42
CA ALA A 501 5.38 -24.97 -7.91
C ALA A 501 6.43 -25.92 -7.30
N ALA A 502 6.00 -26.91 -6.53
CA ALA A 502 6.90 -27.92 -5.95
C ALA A 502 7.53 -28.82 -7.03
N GLU A 503 6.75 -29.28 -8.01
CA GLU A 503 7.23 -30.05 -9.16
C GLU A 503 8.33 -29.29 -9.91
N PHE A 504 8.11 -28.00 -10.15
CA PHE A 504 9.08 -27.13 -10.80
C PHE A 504 10.41 -26.98 -10.05
N LEU A 505 10.36 -26.75 -8.73
CA LEU A 505 11.56 -26.66 -7.90
C LEU A 505 12.34 -27.98 -7.92
N ALA A 506 11.64 -29.12 -7.88
CA ALA A 506 12.25 -30.45 -7.94
C ALA A 506 12.97 -30.69 -9.28
N GLU A 507 12.34 -30.35 -10.41
CA GLU A 507 12.92 -30.49 -11.76
C GLU A 507 14.17 -29.62 -11.95
N ASN A 508 14.22 -28.45 -11.29
CA ASN A 508 15.31 -27.49 -11.43
C ASN A 508 16.30 -27.52 -10.26
N ALA A 509 16.22 -28.52 -9.39
CA ALA A 509 17.00 -28.60 -8.15
C ALA A 509 18.51 -28.48 -8.40
N THR A 510 19.05 -29.10 -9.45
CA THR A 510 20.49 -29.05 -9.75
C THR A 510 20.99 -27.68 -10.21
N ARG A 511 20.09 -26.82 -10.72
CA ARG A 511 20.40 -25.45 -11.16
C ARG A 511 20.22 -24.44 -10.02
N ILE A 512 19.23 -24.67 -9.16
CA ILE A 512 18.83 -23.78 -8.06
C ILE A 512 19.63 -24.08 -6.78
N SER A 513 19.74 -25.37 -6.45
CA SER A 513 20.49 -25.87 -5.30
C SER A 513 21.91 -26.19 -5.75
N THR A 514 22.86 -25.33 -5.36
CA THR A 514 24.26 -25.72 -5.38
C THR A 514 24.43 -26.75 -4.27
N ASN A 515 24.50 -28.03 -4.63
CA ASN A 515 24.75 -29.16 -3.71
C ASN A 515 25.97 -28.88 -2.81
N ALA A 516 25.71 -28.32 -1.63
CA ALA A 516 26.61 -28.34 -0.50
C ALA A 516 25.72 -28.39 0.75
N PRO A 517 25.89 -29.39 1.63
CA PRO A 517 25.14 -29.45 2.88
C PRO A 517 25.33 -28.13 3.63
N ALA A 518 24.26 -27.68 4.30
CA ALA A 518 24.32 -26.53 5.19
C ALA A 518 25.58 -26.63 6.06
N LEU A 519 26.31 -25.51 6.19
CA LEU A 519 27.46 -25.39 7.08
C LEU A 519 27.16 -26.13 8.38
N ARG A 520 27.95 -27.17 8.66
CA ARG A 520 27.97 -27.82 9.98
C ARG A 520 28.40 -26.74 10.97
N ILE A 521 27.43 -26.05 11.58
CA ILE A 521 27.64 -25.36 12.84
C ILE A 521 28.02 -26.47 13.80
N LYS A 522 29.29 -26.54 14.18
CA LYS A 522 29.80 -27.51 15.14
C LYS A 522 28.90 -27.45 16.38
N ASP A 523 28.54 -28.63 16.87
CA ASP A 523 27.85 -28.84 18.15
C ASP A 523 28.47 -27.92 19.21
N SER A 524 27.81 -26.81 19.48
CA SER A 524 28.15 -25.93 20.59
C SER A 524 27.29 -26.37 21.76
N SER A 525 27.96 -26.53 22.89
CA SER A 525 27.38 -26.97 24.15
C SER A 525 26.10 -26.19 24.48
N PRO A 526 25.10 -26.78 25.17
CA PRO A 526 23.89 -26.08 25.62
C PRO A 526 24.13 -24.83 26.49
N SER A 527 25.39 -24.57 26.87
CA SER A 527 25.83 -23.44 27.67
C SER A 527 26.34 -22.24 26.86
N ASP A 528 26.54 -22.38 25.54
CA ASP A 528 26.96 -21.28 24.67
C ASP A 528 25.73 -20.51 24.16
N ARG A 529 25.18 -19.64 25.01
CA ARG A 529 24.12 -18.69 24.66
C ARG A 529 24.68 -17.63 23.69
N PHE A 530 24.74 -17.95 22.41
CA PHE A 530 24.95 -16.95 21.37
C PHE A 530 23.66 -16.15 21.18
N TYR A 531 23.70 -14.86 21.51
CA TYR A 531 22.67 -13.90 21.13
C TYR A 531 22.65 -13.81 19.59
N PHE A 532 21.71 -14.50 18.95
CA PHE A 532 21.46 -14.32 17.52
C PHE A 532 20.90 -12.90 17.32
N THR A 533 21.74 -11.99 16.84
CA THR A 533 21.33 -10.65 16.43
C THR A 533 21.65 -10.52 14.94
N LEU A 534 20.64 -10.31 14.10
CA LEU A 534 20.86 -9.66 12.81
C LEU A 534 21.25 -8.21 13.15
N ARG A 535 22.56 -7.95 13.23
CA ARG A 535 23.24 -6.69 13.60
C ARG A 535 22.37 -5.62 14.29
N THR A 536 22.59 -5.45 15.59
CA THR A 536 22.69 -4.10 16.16
C THR A 536 24.01 -4.01 16.92
N GLN A 537 24.86 -3.05 16.56
CA GLN A 537 26.00 -2.67 17.40
C GLN A 537 25.42 -2.15 18.73
N GLN A 538 25.64 -2.87 19.83
CA GLN A 538 25.45 -2.31 21.17
C GLN A 538 26.69 -1.45 21.51
N PRO A 539 26.51 -0.21 22.00
CA PRO A 539 27.55 0.48 22.74
C PRO A 539 27.73 -0.16 24.12
N ASP A 540 28.97 -0.12 24.62
CA ASP A 540 29.43 -0.79 25.83
C ASP A 540 28.59 -0.52 27.09
N SER A 541 28.55 -1.57 27.90
CA SER A 541 27.93 -1.73 29.22
C SER A 541 28.05 -0.54 30.18
N LEU A 542 26.92 -0.18 30.81
CA LEU A 542 26.90 0.49 32.11
C LEU A 542 26.19 -0.42 33.13
N THR A 543 26.92 -0.66 34.20
CA THR A 543 26.56 -1.41 35.41
C THR A 543 25.35 -0.80 36.14
N SER A 544 24.58 -1.67 36.78
CA SER A 544 23.39 -1.38 37.60
C SER A 544 23.65 -0.41 38.78
N PRO A 545 22.62 0.35 39.22
CA PRO A 545 22.79 1.44 40.18
C PRO A 545 22.72 0.97 41.64
N THR A 546 23.61 1.52 42.47
CA THR A 546 23.43 1.59 43.92
C THR A 546 22.99 3.00 44.31
N THR A 547 22.04 3.04 45.23
CA THR A 547 21.42 4.17 45.92
C THR A 547 22.41 5.06 46.65
N ASP A 548 22.32 6.39 46.51
CA ASP A 548 22.34 7.29 47.67
C ASP A 548 21.82 8.71 47.34
N ASP A 549 21.18 9.30 48.34
CA ASP A 549 20.52 10.61 48.37
C ASP A 549 21.51 11.79 48.44
N THR A 550 21.28 12.87 47.70
CA THR A 550 21.17 14.29 48.16
C THR A 550 21.32 15.31 47.01
N PRO A 551 20.73 16.53 47.13
CA PRO A 551 20.41 17.39 45.99
C PRO A 551 21.36 18.58 45.85
N GLU A 552 22.06 18.71 44.71
CA GLU A 552 22.82 19.94 44.42
C GLU A 552 22.83 20.30 42.91
N THR A 553 22.14 21.41 42.62
CA THR A 553 22.37 22.44 41.58
C THR A 553 22.88 22.02 40.19
N LEU A 554 21.99 22.21 39.21
CA LEU A 554 22.25 22.23 37.76
C LEU A 554 23.27 23.32 37.35
N PRO A 555 24.30 22.97 36.57
CA PRO A 555 24.89 23.87 35.59
C PRO A 555 24.42 23.48 34.19
N THR A 556 23.87 24.50 33.54
CA THR A 556 23.53 24.62 32.13
C THR A 556 24.69 24.27 31.20
N HIS A 557 24.38 23.53 30.12
CA HIS A 557 25.17 23.22 28.91
C HIS A 557 25.97 21.90 28.87
N PHE A 558 25.42 20.93 28.12
CA PHE A 558 26.17 19.96 27.33
C PHE A 558 25.85 20.16 25.82
N PRO A 559 26.85 20.02 24.92
CA PRO A 559 26.69 20.35 23.51
C PRO A 559 25.87 19.29 22.77
N ARG A 560 24.92 19.74 21.96
CA ARG A 560 24.25 18.93 20.94
C ARG A 560 25.29 18.47 19.91
N SER A 561 25.73 17.22 19.97
CA SER A 561 26.41 16.58 18.83
C SER A 561 25.37 15.99 17.89
N THR A 562 24.77 16.87 17.09
CA THR A 562 23.85 16.58 15.98
C THR A 562 24.60 16.34 14.66
N THR A 563 25.76 15.68 14.69
CA THR A 563 26.73 15.78 13.58
C THR A 563 27.08 14.46 12.89
N VAL A 564 26.33 13.37 13.07
CA VAL A 564 26.58 12.11 12.32
C VAL A 564 25.35 11.58 11.55
N LEU A 565 24.26 12.35 11.48
CA LEU A 565 23.08 12.05 10.65
C LEU A 565 22.75 13.16 9.64
N LYS A 566 23.77 13.86 9.13
CA LYS A 566 23.58 14.94 8.14
C LYS A 566 24.26 14.74 6.79
N GLU A 567 24.96 13.63 6.54
CA GLU A 567 25.76 13.47 5.30
C GLU A 567 25.32 12.35 4.36
N THR A 568 24.08 11.85 4.44
CA THR A 568 23.59 10.95 3.37
C THR A 568 22.09 11.10 3.10
N LEU A 569 21.64 12.35 3.07
CA LEU A 569 20.41 12.72 2.38
C LEU A 569 20.85 13.48 1.12
N LYS A 570 20.98 12.77 0.00
CA LYS A 570 21.01 13.36 -1.35
C LYS A 570 19.63 13.98 -1.64
N GLN A 571 19.26 15.04 -0.92
CA GLN A 571 17.99 15.74 -1.05
C GLN A 571 17.82 16.53 -2.36
N PRO A 572 18.85 17.17 -2.95
CA PRO A 572 18.68 17.93 -4.19
C PRO A 572 18.38 17.04 -5.39
N GLU A 573 19.07 15.90 -5.51
CA GLU A 573 18.89 14.97 -6.65
C GLU A 573 17.50 14.30 -6.62
N ILE A 574 17.03 13.84 -5.45
CA ILE A 574 15.68 13.26 -5.33
C ILE A 574 14.61 14.32 -5.59
N GLN A 575 14.77 15.54 -5.08
CA GLN A 575 13.86 16.65 -5.36
C GLN A 575 13.87 17.03 -6.84
N GLN A 576 15.05 17.05 -7.47
CA GLN A 576 15.20 17.33 -8.90
C GLN A 576 14.57 16.25 -9.77
N LEU A 577 14.79 14.96 -9.46
CA LEU A 577 14.19 13.85 -10.20
C LEU A 577 12.67 13.75 -9.96
N THR A 578 12.19 14.00 -8.73
CA THR A 578 10.76 14.11 -8.43
C THR A 578 10.12 15.24 -9.24
N ARG A 579 10.83 16.38 -9.37
CA ARG A 579 10.37 17.50 -10.19
C ARG A 579 10.34 17.15 -11.66
N GLN A 580 11.42 16.59 -12.21
CA GLN A 580 11.48 16.12 -13.59
C GLN A 580 10.39 15.09 -13.89
N TYR A 581 10.08 14.21 -12.95
CA TYR A 581 9.00 13.23 -13.06
C TYR A 581 7.65 13.91 -13.25
N TRP A 582 7.30 14.84 -12.37
CA TRP A 582 6.03 15.55 -12.46
C TRP A 582 5.96 16.53 -13.64
N ASP A 583 7.08 17.17 -14.01
CA ASP A 583 7.18 17.99 -15.22
C ASP A 583 6.88 17.16 -16.47
N MET A 584 7.51 15.99 -16.59
CA MET A 584 7.33 15.08 -17.72
C MET A 584 5.92 14.49 -17.76
N ARG A 585 5.35 14.15 -16.60
CA ARG A 585 3.96 13.67 -16.52
C ARG A 585 2.96 14.72 -17.00
N ARG A 586 3.13 15.98 -16.58
CA ARG A 586 2.33 17.10 -17.11
C ARG A 586 2.51 17.30 -18.61
N GLU A 587 3.73 17.12 -19.11
CA GLU A 587 3.99 17.21 -20.56
C GLU A 587 3.24 16.12 -21.32
N ILE A 588 3.27 14.86 -20.86
CA ILE A 588 2.50 13.74 -21.44
C ILE A 588 1.00 14.06 -21.42
N SER A 589 0.48 14.49 -20.28
CA SER A 589 -0.91 14.92 -20.13
C SER A 589 -1.28 16.04 -21.11
N SER A 590 -0.43 17.05 -21.26
CA SER A 590 -0.62 18.13 -22.24
C SER A 590 -0.64 17.63 -23.70
N LEU A 591 0.27 16.73 -24.06
CA LEU A 591 0.36 16.12 -25.40
C LEU A 591 -0.87 15.26 -25.70
N ALA A 592 -1.30 14.43 -24.75
CA ALA A 592 -2.49 13.61 -24.87
C ALA A 592 -3.76 14.46 -25.06
N LEU A 593 -3.90 15.57 -24.33
CA LEU A 593 -5.02 16.51 -24.49
C LEU A 593 -5.05 17.17 -25.87
N ARG A 594 -3.88 17.60 -26.37
CA ARG A 594 -3.78 18.16 -27.73
C ARG A 594 -4.21 17.13 -28.78
N GLY A 595 -3.81 15.87 -28.61
CA GLY A 595 -4.29 14.76 -29.43
C GLY A 595 -5.82 14.63 -29.45
N VAL A 596 -6.47 14.64 -28.27
CA VAL A 596 -7.94 14.56 -28.16
C VAL A 596 -8.65 15.76 -28.79
N ALA A 597 -8.12 16.98 -28.61
CA ALA A 597 -8.69 18.18 -29.23
C ALA A 597 -8.61 18.12 -30.76
N ILE A 598 -7.49 17.63 -31.30
CA ILE A 598 -7.31 17.39 -32.73
C ILE A 598 -8.31 16.33 -33.23
N GLU A 599 -8.54 15.26 -32.48
CA GLU A 599 -9.54 14.23 -32.80
C GLU A 599 -10.98 14.75 -32.78
N ARG A 600 -11.34 15.64 -31.84
CA ARG A 600 -12.66 16.31 -31.85
C ARG A 600 -12.83 17.20 -33.07
N ARG A 601 -11.79 17.96 -33.45
CA ARG A 601 -11.78 18.76 -34.68
C ARG A 601 -11.91 17.88 -35.93
N LEU A 602 -11.26 16.71 -35.97
CA LEU A 602 -11.43 15.71 -37.04
C LEU A 602 -12.88 15.21 -37.12
N ARG A 603 -13.52 14.91 -35.98
CA ARG A 603 -14.93 14.50 -35.96
C ARG A 603 -15.86 15.61 -36.47
N GLY A 604 -15.62 16.86 -36.07
CA GLY A 604 -16.36 18.02 -36.58
C GLY A 604 -16.22 18.26 -38.08
N LEU A 605 -15.02 18.04 -38.64
CA LEU A 605 -14.77 18.11 -40.09
C LEU A 605 -15.42 16.95 -40.86
N ASN A 606 -15.75 15.85 -40.19
CA ASN A 606 -16.40 14.68 -40.77
C ASN A 606 -17.94 14.75 -40.70
N VAL A 607 -18.48 15.73 -39.96
CA VAL A 607 -19.92 16.04 -39.93
C VAL A 607 -20.22 16.89 -41.16
N LYS A 608 -21.01 16.34 -42.10
CA LYS A 608 -21.42 17.05 -43.32
C LYS A 608 -22.35 18.21 -42.94
N ASP A 609 -21.83 19.42 -42.93
CA ASP A 609 -22.64 20.65 -42.90
C ASP A 609 -23.27 20.86 -44.31
N PRO A 610 -24.60 20.92 -44.46
CA PRO A 610 -25.26 21.07 -45.76
C PRO A 610 -24.94 22.39 -46.48
N ASP A 611 -24.51 23.42 -45.75
CA ASP A 611 -24.42 24.79 -46.26
C ASP A 611 -22.99 25.26 -46.64
N ILE A 612 -21.97 24.39 -46.50
CA ILE A 612 -20.58 24.77 -46.78
C ILE A 612 -20.10 24.16 -48.11
N TYR A 613 -20.09 24.99 -49.17
CA TYR A 613 -19.49 24.69 -50.48
C TYR A 613 -17.94 24.73 -50.43
N LEU A 614 -17.31 23.86 -49.63
CA LEU A 614 -15.87 23.59 -49.77
C LEU A 614 -15.66 22.52 -50.84
N THR A 615 -14.77 22.77 -51.81
CA THR A 615 -14.43 21.76 -52.83
C THR A 615 -13.82 20.52 -52.17
N SER A 616 -14.19 19.33 -52.64
CA SER A 616 -13.70 18.03 -52.12
C SER A 616 -12.17 17.97 -51.95
N SER A 617 -11.41 18.67 -52.80
CA SER A 617 -9.95 18.82 -52.74
C SER A 617 -9.44 19.65 -51.56
N GLU A 618 -10.17 20.68 -51.13
CA GLU A 618 -9.79 21.55 -50.02
C GLU A 618 -10.06 20.87 -48.68
N LEU A 619 -11.21 20.21 -48.55
CA LEU A 619 -11.54 19.33 -47.41
C LEU A 619 -10.51 18.21 -47.25
N SER A 620 -10.11 17.56 -48.36
CA SER A 620 -9.09 16.51 -48.33
C SER A 620 -7.73 17.02 -47.86
N ARG A 621 -7.30 18.22 -48.31
CA ARG A 621 -6.05 18.84 -47.84
C ARG A 621 -6.11 19.20 -46.36
N ARG A 622 -7.23 19.76 -45.90
CA ARG A 622 -7.43 20.08 -44.47
C ARG A 622 -7.42 18.81 -43.61
N LEU A 623 -8.11 17.76 -44.04
CA LEU A 623 -8.13 16.46 -43.35
C LEU A 623 -6.71 15.88 -43.22
N ALA A 624 -5.94 15.85 -44.32
CA ALA A 624 -4.57 15.31 -44.33
C ALA A 624 -3.64 16.10 -43.40
N ARG A 625 -3.77 17.43 -43.37
CA ARG A 625 -3.01 18.29 -42.44
C ARG A 625 -3.32 17.96 -40.99
N VAL A 626 -4.60 17.89 -40.62
CA VAL A 626 -5.02 17.63 -39.23
C VAL A 626 -4.63 16.21 -38.78
N GLN A 627 -4.66 15.22 -39.68
CA GLN A 627 -4.17 13.86 -39.41
C GLN A 627 -2.65 13.82 -39.17
N THR A 628 -1.89 14.64 -39.89
CA THR A 628 -0.44 14.79 -39.69
C THR A 628 -0.14 15.38 -38.31
N GLU A 629 -0.85 16.45 -37.93
CA GLU A 629 -0.75 17.07 -36.60
C GLU A 629 -1.06 16.05 -35.47
N LEU A 630 -2.08 15.19 -35.64
CA LEU A 630 -2.39 14.13 -34.66
C LEU A 630 -1.27 13.10 -34.53
N ALA A 631 -0.65 12.71 -35.65
CA ALA A 631 0.44 11.74 -35.65
C ALA A 631 1.70 12.30 -34.97
N GLU A 632 1.99 13.59 -35.15
CA GLU A 632 3.09 14.29 -34.48
C GLU A 632 2.88 14.34 -32.96
N GLU A 633 1.69 14.73 -32.49
CA GLU A 633 1.36 14.76 -31.05
C GLU A 633 1.48 13.38 -30.40
N ARG A 634 1.00 12.32 -31.07
CA ARG A 634 1.14 10.92 -30.60
C ARG A 634 2.59 10.43 -30.57
N ASN A 635 3.45 10.96 -31.45
CA ASN A 635 4.88 10.64 -31.43
C ASN A 635 5.59 11.35 -30.27
N LEU A 636 5.23 12.61 -30.00
CA LEU A 636 5.76 13.36 -28.87
C LEU A 636 5.33 12.74 -27.54
N SER A 637 4.06 12.35 -27.37
CA SER A 637 3.57 11.68 -26.15
C SER A 637 4.39 10.41 -25.84
N ARG A 638 4.60 9.55 -26.85
CA ARG A 638 5.40 8.33 -26.70
C ARG A 638 6.86 8.61 -26.32
N ARG A 639 7.46 9.71 -26.79
CA ARG A 639 8.82 10.09 -26.39
C ARG A 639 8.87 10.57 -24.94
N ALA A 640 7.90 11.39 -24.54
CA ALA A 640 7.78 11.89 -23.19
C ALA A 640 7.53 10.74 -22.18
N GLU A 641 6.67 9.76 -22.54
CA GLU A 641 6.46 8.53 -21.77
C GLU A 641 7.76 7.74 -21.56
N HIS A 642 8.62 7.65 -22.58
CA HIS A 642 9.91 6.98 -22.47
C HIS A 642 10.85 7.71 -21.49
N ILE A 643 10.90 9.04 -21.56
CA ILE A 643 11.71 9.86 -20.64
C ILE A 643 11.18 9.74 -19.20
N LEU A 644 9.86 9.68 -19.01
CA LEU A 644 9.26 9.46 -17.70
C LEU A 644 9.70 8.11 -17.10
N GLU A 645 9.75 7.07 -17.92
CA GLU A 645 10.22 5.75 -17.50
C GLU A 645 11.71 5.76 -17.14
N ASP A 646 12.53 6.52 -17.88
CA ASP A 646 13.94 6.72 -17.53
C ASP A 646 14.11 7.47 -16.20
N ILE A 647 13.35 8.56 -15.97
CA ILE A 647 13.36 9.29 -14.69
C ILE A 647 12.88 8.39 -13.55
N ARG A 648 11.82 7.60 -13.76
CA ARG A 648 11.34 6.60 -12.80
C ARG A 648 12.42 5.56 -12.48
N ARG A 649 13.15 5.10 -13.49
CA ARG A 649 14.26 4.16 -13.33
C ARG A 649 15.40 4.78 -12.53
N GLU A 650 15.77 6.04 -12.79
CA GLU A 650 16.80 6.76 -12.03
C GLU A 650 16.39 7.05 -10.58
N CYS A 651 15.12 7.40 -10.33
CA CYS A 651 14.54 7.53 -8.99
C CYS A 651 14.60 6.23 -8.19
N LYS A 652 14.44 5.06 -8.85
CA LYS A 652 14.41 3.74 -8.22
C LYS A 652 15.81 3.14 -8.04
N MET A 653 16.75 3.44 -8.92
CA MET A 653 18.14 3.00 -8.84
C MET A 653 19.06 4.12 -9.40
N PRO A 654 19.78 4.89 -8.56
CA PRO A 654 20.70 5.93 -9.03
C PRO A 654 21.95 5.29 -9.66
N THR A 655 21.80 4.76 -10.88
CA THR A 655 22.77 3.85 -11.52
C THR A 655 23.28 4.40 -12.85
N VAL A 656 23.34 5.72 -12.97
CA VAL A 656 24.12 6.42 -13.99
C VAL A 656 24.64 7.64 -13.26
N ILE A 657 25.62 7.55 -12.34
CA ILE A 657 27.06 7.81 -12.59
C ILE A 657 27.97 7.09 -11.54
N PRO A 658 27.92 5.76 -11.32
CA PRO A 658 29.09 5.08 -10.75
C PRO A 658 30.04 4.54 -11.82
N LEU A 659 29.50 3.93 -12.88
CA LEU A 659 30.31 3.27 -13.92
C LEU A 659 31.05 4.26 -14.84
N LEU A 660 30.47 5.43 -15.10
CA LEU A 660 31.15 6.52 -15.81
C LEU A 660 32.21 7.23 -14.95
N LEU A 661 32.04 7.23 -13.62
CA LEU A 661 33.03 7.77 -12.70
C LEU A 661 34.20 6.80 -12.50
N SER A 662 33.95 5.49 -12.42
CA SER A 662 34.99 4.46 -12.36
C SER A 662 35.83 4.43 -13.63
N ALA A 663 35.24 4.65 -14.80
CA ALA A 663 35.95 4.71 -16.08
C ALA A 663 36.71 6.04 -16.33
N LEU A 664 36.51 7.05 -15.48
CA LEU A 664 37.22 8.34 -15.52
C LEU A 664 38.23 8.51 -14.37
N ILE A 665 38.35 7.51 -13.48
CA ILE A 665 39.29 7.51 -12.35
C ILE A 665 40.43 6.49 -12.57
N GLU A 666 40.35 5.65 -13.60
CA GLU A 666 41.46 4.84 -14.11
C GLU A 666 41.91 5.33 -15.51
N ASP A 667 42.38 6.58 -15.58
CA ASP A 667 43.53 7.05 -16.39
C ASP A 667 43.87 8.53 -16.09
#